data_AF-A0A2G8S283-F1
#
_entry.id   AF-A0A2G8S283-F1
#
_cell.length_a   1.000
_cell.length_b   1.000
_cell.length_c   1.000
_cell.angle_alpha   90.00
_cell.angle_beta   90.00
_cell.angle_gamma   90.00
#
_symmetry.space_group_name_H-M   'P 1'
#
loop_
_entity.id
_entity.type
_entity.pdbx_description
1 polymer ?
#
loop_
_entity_poly.entity_id
_entity_poly.type
_entity_poly.pdbx_seq_one_letter_code
_entity_poly.pdbx_strand_id
1 'polypeptide(L)'
;MDADADAVSGTPADWRHPASPTKQAEEPMSAIINCKDPDTALAANAGTGDGSGSGDPQPTAQSEAPGGLILRAAGLDDVARTVAERTGADLPILLPSANAPVALDSTLTTDKLEPTVADSHGQQDDQTGVGIEDVLPPGRQVMLVLVGLVASGKSTFAQALERHFPQFRRCSQDELGDRRSVEALARQTLGEGLSVVIDRTNFDESQRATWIRIGREVPGTLVWVMVFDTPYEVSPLSLHARVRRTLPNVAIEGTGHPTITTPELGLEVLENFQSLFRPPVPHEGYSRILYLKPADLPPTPELSAEDVQGILRCLQATPEIVQNNPPVQDQTAVAIGEAINLVVVSLHEASQCTEETGHRVEDIGMGIAVKEIPTKPFDGQKPGTSGLRKRVKVFEQEHYTENFIQAIFDSVEPSGKTIVIGGDGRYFSPETVQTILKIGSANGVAKFIIGQNAILSTPAASNVIRKYKADGGILLTASHNPGGPNADFGIKYNMSNGGPAPESVTNTIYEKTKTISTYRVIELAPIDLSKKGFFTYGPTNVEIIDSVSDYVRLLESIFDFPLIKNFLQSHANDFKVLFDGMHGVTGPYGRAILVDALGLPASSVQNAIPLPDFGGGHPDPNLTYAHDLVERVEKEGIQFGAASDGDGDRNMIYGKGAFVTPSDSVAIIADWAAEAIPYFKKGGVKGLARSMPTSAQIDYVAKKKGLECHVVPTGWKFFGNLMDAGRLSICGEESFGTGSDHIREKDGVWAVVAWLNILAYANQQTPNELVGIKELLSKHYAVYGRSFFSRYDYEEVSSEGAQKLVDALNAHIAAGSLAQTTHKSQSTGQEFAVAGAANFDYTDPIDGSVSRNQGQVVSFADGSRVVFRLSGTGSQGATVRMYVERYVGADKGAGELGKETQEGLKGLIEVALEISRLREFLGREKPTVIT
;
A
#
# COMPACT_ATOMS: atom_id res chain seq x y z
N MET A 1 35.45 23.18 34.22
CA MET A 1 36.12 22.44 35.30
C MET A 1 37.41 21.94 34.73
N ASP A 2 38.50 22.51 35.21
CA ASP A 2 39.88 22.27 34.76
C ASP A 2 40.35 20.85 35.05
N ALA A 3 41.25 20.34 34.22
CA ALA A 3 42.44 19.59 34.65
C ALA A 3 43.45 19.46 33.49
N ASP A 4 44.65 19.96 33.78
CA ASP A 4 45.90 19.94 33.02
C ASP A 4 46.38 18.55 32.58
N ALA A 5 47.18 18.51 31.50
CA ALA A 5 48.65 18.29 31.58
C ALA A 5 49.23 17.68 30.28
N ASP A 6 49.91 18.53 29.51
CA ASP A 6 51.34 18.45 29.18
C ASP A 6 51.99 17.09 28.79
N ALA A 7 52.42 17.03 27.52
CA ALA A 7 53.82 17.24 27.11
C ALA A 7 54.56 16.14 26.31
N VAL A 8 55.49 16.66 25.49
CA VAL A 8 56.78 16.13 25.01
C VAL A 8 56.87 15.56 23.59
N SER A 9 57.11 16.50 22.67
CA SER A 9 58.17 16.57 21.63
C SER A 9 59.04 15.35 21.27
N GLY A 10 59.25 15.19 19.96
CA GLY A 10 60.46 14.56 19.41
C GLY A 10 60.48 14.53 17.87
N THR A 11 61.10 15.53 17.24
CA THR A 11 61.62 15.46 15.85
C THR A 11 63.04 14.91 15.85
N PRO A 12 63.51 14.30 14.74
CA PRO A 12 64.50 15.03 13.91
C PRO A 12 64.46 14.75 12.39
N ALA A 13 64.52 15.86 11.64
CA ALA A 13 65.42 16.23 10.53
C ALA A 13 65.83 15.26 9.38
N ASP A 14 65.50 15.72 8.17
CA ASP A 14 66.32 15.92 6.95
C ASP A 14 67.20 14.81 6.37
N TRP A 15 66.88 14.32 5.16
CA TRP A 15 67.86 13.98 4.11
C TRP A 15 67.33 14.20 2.66
N ARG A 16 67.84 15.28 2.05
CA ARG A 16 68.16 15.64 0.65
C ARG A 16 67.64 14.81 -0.57
N HIS A 17 67.06 15.55 -1.53
CA HIS A 17 66.94 15.26 -2.97
C HIS A 17 68.30 15.15 -3.71
N PRO A 18 68.36 14.54 -4.92
CA PRO A 18 68.26 15.35 -6.16
C PRO A 18 67.56 14.71 -7.38
N ALA A 19 66.94 15.60 -8.16
CA ALA A 19 66.94 15.73 -9.63
C ALA A 19 66.30 14.67 -10.56
N SER A 20 65.30 15.17 -11.31
CA SER A 20 64.70 14.74 -12.58
C SER A 20 65.68 14.73 -13.79
N PRO A 21 65.29 14.20 -14.97
CA PRO A 21 64.70 15.10 -15.99
C PRO A 21 63.65 14.49 -16.98
N THR A 22 62.81 15.40 -17.49
CA THR A 22 62.29 15.57 -18.88
C THR A 22 61.15 14.71 -19.47
N LYS A 23 59.97 15.36 -19.54
CA LYS A 23 59.11 15.72 -20.70
C LYS A 23 58.96 14.76 -21.89
N GLN A 24 57.71 14.41 -22.19
CA GLN A 24 57.09 14.61 -23.51
C GLN A 24 55.57 14.83 -23.36
N ALA A 25 55.03 15.75 -24.15
CA ALA A 25 53.65 16.19 -24.17
C ALA A 25 52.94 15.63 -25.41
N GLU A 26 51.64 15.34 -25.31
CA GLU A 26 50.68 15.50 -26.40
C GLU A 26 49.23 15.46 -25.87
N GLU A 27 48.37 16.23 -26.54
CA GLU A 27 47.04 16.72 -26.17
C GLU A 27 45.88 15.74 -26.49
N PRO A 28 44.62 16.04 -26.08
CA PRO A 28 43.58 15.05 -25.80
C PRO A 28 42.66 14.76 -26.99
N MET A 29 42.13 13.54 -27.05
CA MET A 29 41.00 13.20 -27.93
C MET A 29 39.78 12.75 -27.11
N SER A 30 38.74 13.57 -27.22
CA SER A 30 37.35 13.24 -26.92
C SER A 30 36.80 12.31 -27.98
N ALA A 31 36.05 11.27 -27.61
CA ALA A 31 35.03 10.67 -28.47
C ALA A 31 34.11 9.71 -27.70
N ILE A 32 32.84 10.10 -27.68
CA ILE A 32 31.64 9.28 -27.65
C ILE A 32 31.71 8.25 -28.79
N ILE A 33 31.59 6.93 -28.53
CA ILE A 33 31.13 5.98 -29.55
C ILE A 33 30.21 4.91 -28.94
N ASN A 34 28.99 4.96 -29.46
CA ASN A 34 27.93 3.99 -29.52
C ASN A 34 28.31 2.89 -30.53
N CYS A 35 28.26 1.59 -30.20
CA CYS A 35 28.41 0.54 -31.22
C CYS A 35 27.53 -0.68 -30.95
N LYS A 36 26.66 -0.91 -31.95
CA LYS A 36 25.92 -2.13 -32.26
C LYS A 36 26.86 -3.27 -32.66
N ASP A 37 26.32 -4.49 -32.58
CA ASP A 37 26.82 -5.77 -33.11
C ASP A 37 27.36 -5.69 -34.56
N PRO A 38 28.16 -6.71 -34.96
CA PRO A 38 27.58 -7.80 -35.74
C PRO A 38 28.12 -9.22 -35.44
N ASP A 39 27.19 -10.17 -35.60
CA ASP A 39 27.27 -11.50 -36.21
C ASP A 39 28.23 -12.62 -35.76
N THR A 40 27.53 -13.69 -35.38
CA THR A 40 27.83 -15.13 -35.32
C THR A 40 28.54 -15.77 -36.52
N ALA A 41 29.42 -16.75 -36.24
CA ALA A 41 29.49 -18.02 -36.97
C ALA A 41 30.33 -19.11 -36.24
N LEU A 42 29.82 -20.36 -36.32
CA LEU A 42 30.52 -21.68 -36.33
C LEU A 42 30.71 -22.51 -35.04
N ALA A 43 29.69 -23.33 -34.78
CA ALA A 43 29.62 -24.80 -34.61
C ALA A 43 30.82 -25.69 -34.15
N ALA A 44 30.41 -26.65 -33.29
CA ALA A 44 30.80 -28.07 -33.18
C ALA A 44 32.09 -28.47 -32.44
N ASN A 45 31.94 -29.18 -31.30
CA ASN A 45 32.19 -30.63 -31.26
C ASN A 45 31.71 -31.29 -29.95
N ALA A 46 31.09 -32.46 -30.12
CA ALA A 46 30.78 -33.42 -29.08
C ALA A 46 32.02 -34.25 -28.72
N GLY A 47 32.10 -34.72 -27.46
CA GLY A 47 33.16 -35.61 -26.98
C GLY A 47 32.73 -36.35 -25.73
N THR A 48 32.28 -37.58 -25.95
CA THR A 48 31.96 -38.64 -24.97
C THR A 48 33.17 -39.07 -24.13
N GLY A 49 32.94 -39.54 -22.91
CA GLY A 49 33.95 -40.24 -22.12
C GLY A 49 33.40 -40.86 -20.84
N ASP A 50 32.94 -42.11 -20.93
CA ASP A 50 32.70 -43.04 -19.82
C ASP A 50 34.00 -43.37 -19.05
N GLY A 51 33.88 -43.70 -17.77
CA GLY A 51 34.99 -44.23 -16.97
C GLY A 51 34.58 -44.69 -15.56
N SER A 52 34.14 -45.93 -15.46
CA SER A 52 33.85 -46.69 -14.25
C SER A 52 35.07 -47.00 -13.36
N GLY A 53 34.85 -47.14 -12.04
CA GLY A 53 35.74 -47.86 -11.10
C GLY A 53 35.34 -47.59 -9.65
N SER A 54 34.50 -48.42 -9.03
CA SER A 54 34.83 -49.65 -8.26
C SER A 54 35.50 -49.39 -6.90
N GLY A 55 34.87 -49.86 -5.82
CA GLY A 55 35.59 -50.30 -4.61
C GLY A 55 35.02 -49.80 -3.28
N ASP A 56 34.04 -50.53 -2.76
CA ASP A 56 33.75 -50.59 -1.31
C ASP A 56 34.92 -51.27 -0.55
N PRO A 57 35.11 -50.98 0.74
CA PRO A 57 34.66 -51.96 1.73
C PRO A 57 34.08 -51.37 3.04
N GLN A 58 33.04 -52.08 3.52
CA GLN A 58 32.45 -52.10 4.86
C GLN A 58 33.46 -52.32 6.01
N PRO A 59 33.12 -51.99 7.29
CA PRO A 59 32.44 -52.97 8.17
C PRO A 59 31.50 -52.43 9.27
N THR A 60 30.40 -53.19 9.53
CA THR A 60 29.79 -53.62 10.84
C THR A 60 29.41 -52.56 11.91
N ALA A 61 28.32 -52.59 12.69
CA ALA A 61 27.46 -53.66 13.22
C ALA A 61 26.12 -53.11 13.83
N GLN A 62 25.08 -53.96 13.78
CA GLN A 62 24.04 -54.30 14.79
C GLN A 62 23.48 -53.28 15.84
N SER A 63 22.14 -53.15 15.88
CA SER A 63 21.26 -53.37 17.06
C SER A 63 19.78 -53.31 16.59
N GLU A 64 18.99 -54.39 16.65
CA GLU A 64 18.10 -54.85 17.74
C GLU A 64 17.07 -53.82 18.26
N ALA A 65 15.80 -54.06 17.91
CA ALA A 65 14.60 -53.76 18.71
C ALA A 65 14.12 -55.11 19.30
N PRO A 66 13.45 -55.20 20.47
CA PRO A 66 12.13 -54.57 20.71
C PRO A 66 11.81 -54.21 22.18
N GLY A 67 10.68 -53.53 22.41
CA GLY A 67 10.06 -53.51 23.74
C GLY A 67 9.11 -52.34 23.99
N GLY A 68 7.81 -52.60 23.94
CA GLY A 68 6.81 -51.67 24.45
C GLY A 68 6.80 -51.61 25.97
N LEU A 69 6.46 -50.45 26.53
CA LEU A 69 5.98 -50.36 27.91
C LEU A 69 4.94 -49.25 28.08
N ILE A 70 3.90 -49.66 28.80
CA ILE A 70 2.71 -48.96 29.25
C ILE A 70 3.08 -47.77 30.15
N LEU A 71 2.60 -46.56 29.84
CA LEU A 71 2.66 -45.41 30.75
C LEU A 71 1.40 -45.35 31.61
N ARG A 72 1.62 -45.48 32.92
CA ARG A 72 0.65 -45.26 33.99
C ARG A 72 0.37 -43.78 34.16
N ALA A 73 -0.89 -43.48 34.47
CA ALA A 73 -1.37 -42.19 34.93
C ALA A 73 -0.85 -41.82 36.33
N ALA A 74 -0.41 -40.58 36.49
CA ALA A 74 -0.31 -39.78 37.71
C ALA A 74 0.14 -38.37 37.26
N GLY A 75 -0.41 -37.23 37.66
CA GLY A 75 -1.54 -36.89 38.49
C GLY A 75 -1.82 -35.40 38.22
N LEU A 76 -3.10 -35.07 38.00
CA LEU A 76 -3.62 -33.72 37.96
C LEU A 76 -3.84 -33.27 39.40
N ASP A 77 -2.96 -32.44 39.96
CA ASP A 77 -3.22 -31.79 41.25
C ASP A 77 -2.31 -30.57 41.56
N ASP A 78 -1.86 -29.82 40.54
CA ASP A 78 -1.01 -28.63 40.80
C ASP A 78 -1.32 -27.37 39.96
N VAL A 79 -2.54 -27.27 39.41
CA VAL A 79 -2.98 -26.06 38.67
C VAL A 79 -4.07 -25.27 39.41
N ALA A 80 -4.64 -25.83 40.49
CA ALA A 80 -5.70 -25.18 41.25
C ALA A 80 -5.20 -24.22 42.37
N ARG A 81 -3.89 -24.09 42.58
CA ARG A 81 -3.34 -23.24 43.65
C ARG A 81 -2.73 -21.91 43.21
N THR A 82 -2.54 -21.67 41.91
CA THR A 82 -1.83 -20.46 41.43
C THR A 82 -2.78 -19.37 40.89
N VAL A 83 -4.08 -19.63 40.79
CA VAL A 83 -5.06 -18.68 40.22
C VAL A 83 -5.90 -17.95 41.28
N ALA A 84 -5.90 -18.39 42.54
CA ALA A 84 -6.70 -17.79 43.62
C ALA A 84 -6.05 -16.60 44.35
N GLU A 85 -4.82 -16.20 44.02
CA GLU A 85 -4.12 -15.09 44.70
C GLU A 85 -4.04 -13.77 43.91
N ARG A 86 -4.65 -13.65 42.73
CA ARG A 86 -4.46 -12.43 41.89
C ARG A 86 -5.70 -11.70 41.40
N THR A 87 -6.91 -12.13 41.70
CA THR A 87 -8.12 -11.44 41.21
C THR A 87 -9.23 -11.48 42.26
N GLY A 88 -9.19 -10.53 43.21
CA GLY A 88 -10.25 -10.34 44.20
C GLY A 88 -11.53 -9.74 43.59
N ALA A 89 -12.29 -10.54 42.85
CA ALA A 89 -13.65 -10.21 42.43
C ALA A 89 -14.48 -11.48 42.18
N ASP A 90 -15.52 -11.68 42.99
CA ASP A 90 -16.53 -12.74 42.85
C ASP A 90 -17.55 -12.38 41.76
N LEU A 91 -17.91 -13.33 40.88
CA LEU A 91 -19.27 -13.57 40.37
C LEU A 91 -19.34 -14.87 39.52
N PRO A 92 -20.47 -15.63 39.55
CA PRO A 92 -20.49 -17.06 39.23
C PRO A 92 -20.86 -17.39 37.78
N ILE A 93 -20.23 -18.43 37.22
CA ILE A 93 -20.59 -19.05 35.93
C ILE A 93 -21.38 -20.35 36.21
N LEU A 94 -22.61 -20.41 35.70
CA LEU A 94 -23.43 -21.63 35.59
C LEU A 94 -23.12 -22.33 34.27
N LEU A 95 -22.71 -23.61 34.34
CA LEU A 95 -22.67 -24.54 33.20
C LEU A 95 -23.79 -25.57 33.35
N PRO A 96 -24.53 -25.95 32.29
CA PRO A 96 -25.27 -27.20 32.26
C PRO A 96 -24.52 -28.30 31.50
N SER A 97 -24.69 -29.50 32.02
CA SER A 97 -24.04 -30.77 31.69
C SER A 97 -24.64 -31.52 30.50
N ALA A 98 -23.74 -32.07 29.68
CA ALA A 98 -23.66 -33.42 29.09
C ALA A 98 -24.90 -34.33 28.83
N ASN A 99 -24.83 -34.94 27.64
CA ASN A 99 -25.13 -36.34 27.25
C ASN A 99 -26.57 -36.79 26.91
N ALA A 100 -26.75 -37.25 25.66
CA ALA A 100 -27.07 -38.65 25.31
C ALA A 100 -26.98 -38.91 23.77
N PRO A 101 -26.53 -40.10 23.32
CA PRO A 101 -26.43 -40.46 21.90
C PRO A 101 -27.58 -41.38 21.43
N VAL A 102 -27.95 -41.33 20.14
CA VAL A 102 -28.78 -42.39 19.52
C VAL A 102 -28.29 -42.71 18.09
N ALA A 103 -28.28 -44.00 17.80
CA ALA A 103 -27.69 -44.69 16.67
C ALA A 103 -28.52 -44.61 15.38
N LEU A 104 -27.83 -44.92 14.28
CA LEU A 104 -28.34 -45.17 12.92
C LEU A 104 -29.30 -46.37 12.88
N ASP A 105 -30.38 -46.24 12.11
CA ASP A 105 -31.01 -47.37 11.44
C ASP A 105 -31.44 -46.98 10.01
N SER A 106 -31.32 -47.96 9.14
CA SER A 106 -31.48 -47.93 7.69
C SER A 106 -32.74 -48.70 7.30
N THR A 107 -33.54 -48.22 6.34
CA THR A 107 -34.21 -49.04 5.29
C THR A 107 -35.18 -48.20 4.43
N LEU A 108 -35.05 -48.35 3.09
CA LEU A 108 -36.07 -48.59 2.03
C LEU A 108 -37.41 -47.79 2.11
N THR A 109 -37.98 -47.18 1.07
CA THR A 109 -38.13 -47.60 -0.34
C THR A 109 -38.81 -46.48 -1.14
N THR A 110 -38.62 -46.54 -2.47
CA THR A 110 -39.24 -45.74 -3.54
C THR A 110 -40.76 -45.91 -3.66
N ASP A 111 -41.50 -44.84 -4.00
CA ASP A 111 -42.49 -44.91 -5.09
C ASP A 111 -43.00 -43.56 -5.61
N LYS A 112 -43.35 -43.57 -6.89
CA LYS A 112 -43.75 -42.48 -7.80
C LYS A 112 -45.20 -41.98 -7.55
N LEU A 113 -45.49 -40.72 -7.96
CA LEU A 113 -46.52 -40.31 -8.96
C LEU A 113 -47.00 -38.86 -8.74
N GLU A 114 -46.84 -38.02 -9.77
CA GLU A 114 -47.70 -36.85 -10.08
C GLU A 114 -49.07 -37.34 -10.63
N PRO A 115 -50.01 -36.45 -11.05
CA PRO A 115 -50.59 -35.28 -10.39
C PRO A 115 -52.14 -35.37 -10.40
N THR A 116 -52.85 -34.68 -9.51
CA THR A 116 -54.31 -34.46 -9.70
C THR A 116 -54.75 -33.06 -9.29
N VAL A 117 -55.47 -32.42 -10.21
CA VAL A 117 -56.21 -31.17 -10.08
C VAL A 117 -57.67 -31.53 -9.79
N ALA A 118 -58.29 -30.96 -8.74
CA ALA A 118 -59.68 -30.49 -8.73
C ALA A 118 -60.12 -30.00 -7.33
N ASP A 119 -60.40 -28.69 -7.28
CA ASP A 119 -61.57 -28.00 -6.73
C ASP A 119 -62.11 -28.22 -5.30
N SER A 120 -62.11 -27.07 -4.60
CA SER A 120 -63.17 -26.48 -3.77
C SER A 120 -63.63 -27.22 -2.52
N HIS A 121 -63.33 -26.65 -1.35
CA HIS A 121 -64.34 -26.03 -0.48
C HIS A 121 -63.70 -25.34 0.74
N GLY A 122 -63.93 -24.01 0.80
CA GLY A 122 -64.00 -23.12 1.97
C GLY A 122 -63.26 -23.49 3.26
N GLN A 123 -62.14 -22.81 3.49
CA GLN A 123 -61.76 -22.35 4.82
C GLN A 123 -61.53 -20.84 4.77
N GLN A 124 -62.11 -20.16 5.75
CA GLN A 124 -62.07 -18.72 5.94
C GLN A 124 -60.63 -18.25 6.13
N ASP A 125 -60.10 -17.53 5.14
CA ASP A 125 -58.88 -16.75 5.32
C ASP A 125 -59.21 -15.46 6.07
N ASP A 126 -58.52 -15.30 7.20
CA ASP A 126 -58.38 -14.08 7.96
C ASP A 126 -57.69 -13.05 7.07
N GLN A 127 -58.42 -12.00 6.66
CA GLN A 127 -57.90 -10.93 5.83
C GLN A 127 -56.98 -10.02 6.64
N THR A 128 -55.68 -10.30 6.62
CA THR A 128 -54.64 -9.26 6.70
C THR A 128 -54.10 -8.99 5.30
N GLY A 129 -54.96 -8.40 4.46
CA GLY A 129 -54.61 -8.05 3.08
C GLY A 129 -53.60 -6.92 3.02
N VAL A 130 -52.32 -7.28 2.97
CA VAL A 130 -51.21 -6.36 2.70
C VAL A 130 -51.28 -5.94 1.22
N GLY A 131 -51.76 -4.72 0.95
CA GLY A 131 -51.93 -4.22 -0.41
C GLY A 131 -50.65 -3.62 -0.99
N ILE A 132 -50.37 -3.89 -2.26
CA ILE A 132 -49.24 -3.26 -2.98
C ILE A 132 -49.41 -1.73 -3.12
N GLU A 133 -50.63 -1.24 -2.94
CA GLU A 133 -50.96 0.20 -2.96
C GLU A 133 -50.24 0.99 -1.86
N ASP A 134 -49.72 0.30 -0.84
CA ASP A 134 -48.91 0.89 0.23
C ASP A 134 -47.43 1.10 -0.14
N VAL A 135 -46.96 0.55 -1.28
CA VAL A 135 -45.54 0.53 -1.67
C VAL A 135 -45.26 1.05 -3.08
N LEU A 136 -46.23 0.95 -3.99
CA LEU A 136 -46.15 1.58 -5.30
C LEU A 136 -46.84 2.95 -5.30
N PRO A 137 -46.25 3.99 -5.88
CA PRO A 137 -46.94 5.26 -6.05
C PRO A 137 -48.25 5.07 -6.84
N PRO A 138 -49.37 5.69 -6.43
CA PRO A 138 -50.67 5.47 -7.06
C PRO A 138 -50.64 5.70 -8.57
N GLY A 139 -51.07 4.71 -9.34
CA GLY A 139 -51.15 4.79 -10.80
C GLY A 139 -49.80 4.81 -11.53
N ARG A 140 -48.69 4.41 -10.91
CA ARG A 140 -47.38 4.31 -11.57
C ARG A 140 -46.80 2.90 -11.53
N GLN A 141 -46.10 2.56 -12.61
CA GLN A 141 -45.32 1.33 -12.74
C GLN A 141 -43.87 1.58 -12.27
N VAL A 142 -43.20 0.51 -11.85
CA VAL A 142 -41.79 0.55 -11.47
C VAL A 142 -40.97 -0.41 -12.34
N MET A 143 -39.84 0.08 -12.85
CA MET A 143 -38.73 -0.70 -13.35
C MET A 143 -37.70 -0.82 -12.22
N LEU A 144 -37.65 -1.97 -11.57
CA LEU A 144 -36.70 -2.27 -10.49
C LEU A 144 -35.48 -3.00 -11.04
N VAL A 145 -34.32 -2.34 -11.02
CA VAL A 145 -33.05 -2.90 -11.49
C VAL A 145 -32.26 -3.43 -10.30
N LEU A 146 -32.12 -4.77 -10.20
CA LEU A 146 -31.30 -5.39 -9.17
C LEU A 146 -29.82 -5.35 -9.55
N VAL A 147 -28.94 -5.05 -8.60
CA VAL A 147 -27.49 -4.93 -8.80
C VAL A 147 -26.79 -5.72 -7.71
N GLY A 148 -25.75 -6.48 -8.04
CA GLY A 148 -24.94 -7.19 -7.04
C GLY A 148 -24.36 -8.51 -7.53
N LEU A 149 -23.39 -9.04 -6.78
CA LEU A 149 -22.63 -10.24 -7.11
C LEU A 149 -23.52 -11.48 -7.29
N VAL A 150 -23.03 -12.50 -7.98
CA VAL A 150 -23.70 -13.81 -8.02
C VAL A 150 -23.90 -14.33 -6.59
N ALA A 151 -25.03 -15.02 -6.35
CA ALA A 151 -25.43 -15.52 -5.03
C ALA A 151 -25.65 -14.47 -3.93
N SER A 152 -25.81 -13.18 -4.28
CA SER A 152 -26.09 -12.10 -3.32
C SER A 152 -27.53 -12.05 -2.79
N GLY A 153 -28.41 -12.99 -3.18
CA GLY A 153 -29.83 -13.00 -2.78
C GLY A 153 -30.81 -12.32 -3.75
N LYS A 154 -30.34 -11.77 -4.88
CA LYS A 154 -31.18 -11.09 -5.90
C LYS A 154 -32.33 -11.96 -6.41
N SER A 155 -32.02 -13.16 -6.90
CA SER A 155 -33.03 -14.05 -7.48
C SER A 155 -34.04 -14.52 -6.44
N THR A 156 -33.60 -14.79 -5.21
CA THR A 156 -34.47 -15.09 -4.07
C THR A 156 -35.46 -13.96 -3.81
N PHE A 157 -34.98 -12.71 -3.78
CA PHE A 157 -35.83 -11.53 -3.64
C PHE A 157 -36.78 -11.36 -4.83
N ALA A 158 -36.28 -11.46 -6.06
CA ALA A 158 -37.08 -11.28 -7.27
C ALA A 158 -38.20 -12.32 -7.39
N GLN A 159 -37.93 -13.58 -7.03
CA GLN A 159 -38.93 -14.66 -6.99
C GLN A 159 -39.99 -14.42 -5.92
N ALA A 160 -39.57 -14.02 -4.72
CA ALA A 160 -40.50 -13.69 -3.64
C ALA A 160 -41.37 -12.46 -4.00
N LEU A 161 -40.78 -11.46 -4.66
CA LEU A 161 -41.48 -10.28 -5.14
C LEU A 161 -42.58 -10.64 -6.14
N GLU A 162 -42.26 -11.39 -7.20
CA GLU A 162 -43.25 -11.80 -8.19
C GLU A 162 -44.35 -12.71 -7.59
N ARG A 163 -43.99 -13.59 -6.65
CA ARG A 163 -44.93 -14.51 -6.00
C ARG A 163 -45.95 -13.78 -5.12
N HIS A 164 -45.48 -12.85 -4.28
CA HIS A 164 -46.33 -12.16 -3.30
C HIS A 164 -47.00 -10.92 -3.89
N PHE A 165 -46.43 -10.35 -4.95
CA PHE A 165 -46.91 -9.13 -5.61
C PHE A 165 -47.07 -9.36 -7.11
N PRO A 166 -48.21 -9.94 -7.56
CA PRO A 166 -48.43 -10.33 -8.96
C PRO A 166 -48.45 -9.14 -9.95
N GLN A 167 -48.42 -7.91 -9.44
CA GLN A 167 -48.21 -6.69 -10.21
C GLN A 167 -46.77 -6.53 -10.70
N PHE A 168 -45.81 -7.29 -10.15
CA PHE A 168 -44.45 -7.38 -10.64
C PHE A 168 -44.26 -8.64 -11.47
N ARG A 169 -43.58 -8.51 -12.61
CA ARG A 169 -43.08 -9.63 -13.42
C ARG A 169 -41.56 -9.69 -13.29
N ARG A 170 -41.03 -10.88 -12.99
CA ARG A 170 -39.58 -11.12 -12.98
C ARG A 170 -39.07 -11.36 -14.38
N CYS A 171 -38.03 -10.63 -14.75
CA CYS A 171 -37.31 -10.80 -16.01
C CYS A 171 -35.89 -11.30 -15.71
N SER A 172 -35.68 -12.62 -15.75
CA SER A 172 -34.39 -13.26 -15.47
C SER A 172 -33.70 -13.70 -16.75
N GLN A 173 -32.43 -13.32 -16.92
CA GLN A 173 -31.65 -13.77 -18.07
C GLN A 173 -31.30 -15.27 -17.97
N ASP A 174 -31.14 -15.80 -16.76
CA ASP A 174 -30.82 -17.22 -16.56
C ASP A 174 -31.99 -18.12 -17.01
N GLU A 175 -33.24 -17.64 -16.89
CA GLU A 175 -34.44 -18.39 -17.32
C GLU A 175 -34.76 -18.19 -18.81
N LEU A 176 -34.57 -16.97 -19.32
CA LEU A 176 -34.88 -16.63 -20.72
C LEU A 176 -33.73 -16.93 -21.70
N GLY A 177 -32.55 -17.29 -21.19
CA GLY A 177 -31.38 -17.71 -21.96
C GLY A 177 -30.59 -16.58 -22.61
N ASP A 178 -31.24 -15.49 -23.05
CA ASP A 178 -30.57 -14.38 -23.72
C ASP A 178 -31.13 -12.99 -23.34
N ARG A 179 -30.29 -11.97 -23.49
CA ARG A 179 -30.60 -10.59 -23.13
C ARG A 179 -31.75 -10.00 -23.94
N ARG A 180 -31.90 -10.34 -25.23
CA ARG A 180 -32.96 -9.76 -26.08
C ARG A 180 -34.33 -10.23 -25.62
N SER A 181 -34.43 -11.49 -25.20
CA SER A 181 -35.63 -12.05 -24.62
C SER A 181 -36.02 -11.36 -23.31
N VAL A 182 -35.05 -11.03 -22.45
CA VAL A 182 -35.26 -10.22 -21.23
C VAL A 182 -35.77 -8.82 -21.57
N GLU A 183 -35.16 -8.15 -22.54
CA GLU A 183 -35.59 -6.81 -23.00
C GLU A 183 -36.99 -6.83 -23.60
N ALA A 184 -37.35 -7.87 -24.35
CA ALA A 184 -38.69 -8.03 -24.94
C ALA A 184 -39.76 -8.25 -23.85
N LEU A 185 -39.49 -9.15 -22.89
CA LEU A 185 -40.41 -9.40 -21.78
C LEU A 185 -40.60 -8.17 -20.90
N ALA A 186 -39.53 -7.42 -20.63
CA ALA A 186 -39.60 -6.17 -19.86
C ALA A 186 -40.50 -5.13 -20.55
N ARG A 187 -40.34 -4.93 -21.87
CA ARG A 187 -41.21 -4.03 -22.65
C ARG A 187 -42.65 -4.49 -22.70
N GLN A 188 -42.89 -5.78 -22.93
CA GLN A 188 -44.22 -6.36 -22.96
C GLN A 188 -44.93 -6.14 -21.60
N THR A 189 -44.25 -6.47 -20.50
CA THR A 189 -44.76 -6.32 -19.13
C THR A 189 -45.16 -4.87 -18.83
N LEU A 190 -44.28 -3.91 -19.16
CA LEU A 190 -44.62 -2.50 -18.97
C LEU A 190 -45.79 -2.07 -19.87
N GLY A 191 -45.88 -2.60 -21.09
CA GLY A 191 -47.01 -2.35 -21.99
C GLY A 191 -48.34 -2.91 -21.48
N GLU A 192 -48.30 -3.96 -20.67
CA GLU A 192 -49.47 -4.56 -20.00
C GLU A 192 -49.88 -3.81 -18.71
N GLY A 193 -49.18 -2.74 -18.33
CA GLY A 193 -49.47 -1.96 -17.12
C GLY A 193 -48.88 -2.54 -15.84
N LEU A 194 -48.03 -3.57 -15.93
CA LEU A 194 -47.37 -4.22 -14.79
C LEU A 194 -45.99 -3.61 -14.51
N SER A 195 -45.47 -3.80 -13.30
CA SER A 195 -44.11 -3.44 -12.91
C SER A 195 -43.12 -4.55 -13.28
N VAL A 196 -41.85 -4.20 -13.45
CA VAL A 196 -40.77 -5.12 -13.85
C VAL A 196 -39.71 -5.19 -12.76
N VAL A 197 -39.21 -6.40 -12.46
CA VAL A 197 -37.95 -6.59 -11.74
C VAL A 197 -36.93 -7.28 -12.65
N ILE A 198 -35.80 -6.61 -12.90
CA ILE A 198 -34.69 -7.14 -13.69
C ILE A 198 -33.77 -7.94 -12.79
N ASP A 199 -33.83 -9.27 -12.90
CA ASP A 199 -33.00 -10.20 -12.14
C ASP A 199 -31.73 -10.54 -12.92
N ARG A 200 -30.71 -9.69 -12.75
CA ARG A 200 -29.38 -9.82 -13.33
C ARG A 200 -28.33 -9.22 -12.39
N THR A 201 -27.05 -9.44 -12.66
CA THR A 201 -25.93 -8.81 -11.93
C THR A 201 -25.81 -7.30 -12.16
N ASN A 202 -26.09 -6.83 -13.38
CA ASN A 202 -26.08 -5.41 -13.77
C ASN A 202 -24.84 -4.64 -13.26
N PHE A 203 -23.67 -5.23 -13.54
CA PHE A 203 -22.42 -4.90 -12.85
C PHE A 203 -21.82 -3.56 -13.25
N ASP A 204 -22.20 -2.97 -14.37
CA ASP A 204 -21.72 -1.64 -14.81
C ASP A 204 -22.85 -0.73 -15.30
N GLU A 205 -22.51 0.54 -15.49
CA GLU A 205 -23.40 1.58 -15.99
C GLU A 205 -23.97 1.24 -17.38
N SER A 206 -23.17 0.63 -18.26
CA SER A 206 -23.59 0.30 -19.63
C SER A 206 -24.74 -0.71 -19.66
N GLN A 207 -24.73 -1.67 -18.73
CA GLN A 207 -25.82 -2.63 -18.58
C GLN A 207 -27.08 -1.96 -18.02
N ARG A 208 -26.91 -1.14 -16.98
CA ARG A 208 -28.03 -0.46 -16.31
C ARG A 208 -28.71 0.57 -17.23
N ALA A 209 -27.93 1.29 -18.03
CA ALA A 209 -28.44 2.27 -19.00
C ALA A 209 -29.50 1.68 -19.95
N THR A 210 -29.41 0.39 -20.28
CA THR A 210 -30.40 -0.28 -21.13
C THR A 210 -31.77 -0.41 -20.44
N TRP A 211 -31.78 -0.83 -19.18
CA TRP A 211 -33.02 -1.00 -18.41
C TRP A 211 -33.63 0.36 -18.06
N ILE A 212 -32.79 1.35 -17.76
CA ILE A 212 -33.21 2.73 -17.53
C ILE A 212 -33.88 3.29 -18.80
N ARG A 213 -33.31 3.05 -19.98
CA ARG A 213 -33.94 3.44 -21.25
C ARG A 213 -35.28 2.75 -21.46
N ILE A 214 -35.37 1.44 -21.26
CA ILE A 214 -36.63 0.68 -21.41
C ILE A 214 -37.70 1.20 -20.45
N GLY A 215 -37.36 1.47 -19.19
CA GLY A 215 -38.30 2.06 -18.23
C GLY A 215 -38.86 3.40 -18.73
N ARG A 216 -38.06 4.20 -19.44
CA ARG A 216 -38.49 5.49 -20.00
C ARG A 216 -39.30 5.39 -21.29
N GLU A 217 -39.36 4.23 -21.94
CA GLU A 217 -40.18 4.03 -23.14
C GLU A 217 -41.69 4.11 -22.82
N VAL A 218 -42.08 3.81 -21.57
CA VAL A 218 -43.48 3.89 -21.10
C VAL A 218 -43.65 5.09 -20.15
N PRO A 219 -44.36 6.16 -20.57
CA PRO A 219 -44.55 7.36 -19.76
C PRO A 219 -45.16 7.07 -18.39
N GLY A 220 -44.58 7.64 -17.33
CA GLY A 220 -45.06 7.46 -15.96
C GLY A 220 -44.42 6.29 -15.20
N THR A 221 -43.58 5.49 -15.84
CA THR A 221 -42.78 4.45 -15.16
C THR A 221 -41.63 5.08 -14.38
N LEU A 222 -41.49 4.69 -13.11
CA LEU A 222 -40.35 5.05 -12.26
C LEU A 222 -39.24 4.02 -12.40
N VAL A 223 -37.98 4.45 -12.39
CA VAL A 223 -36.83 3.53 -12.44
C VAL A 223 -36.11 3.53 -11.10
N TRP A 224 -36.13 2.40 -10.40
CA TRP A 224 -35.49 2.22 -9.10
C TRP A 224 -34.33 1.25 -9.20
N VAL A 225 -33.31 1.44 -8.35
CA VAL A 225 -32.16 0.54 -8.26
C VAL A 225 -32.08 -0.06 -6.86
N MET A 226 -31.80 -1.36 -6.79
CA MET A 226 -31.57 -2.05 -5.51
C MET A 226 -30.24 -2.81 -5.57
N VAL A 227 -29.30 -2.39 -4.74
CA VAL A 227 -27.95 -2.96 -4.67
C VAL A 227 -27.91 -3.97 -3.53
N PHE A 228 -27.70 -5.23 -3.85
CA PHE A 228 -27.41 -6.28 -2.88
C PHE A 228 -25.93 -6.19 -2.52
N ASP A 229 -25.65 -5.37 -1.52
CA ASP A 229 -24.32 -5.02 -1.00
C ASP A 229 -23.77 -6.15 -0.13
N THR A 230 -23.60 -7.32 -0.72
CA THR A 230 -22.95 -8.46 -0.08
C THR A 230 -21.44 -8.21 -0.07
N PRO A 231 -20.81 -8.03 1.10
CA PRO A 231 -19.36 -7.85 1.16
C PRO A 231 -18.68 -9.09 0.62
N TYR A 232 -17.69 -8.89 -0.25
CA TYR A 232 -16.81 -9.96 -0.72
C TYR A 232 -15.99 -10.56 0.44
N GLU A 233 -15.78 -9.78 1.51
CA GLU A 233 -14.85 -10.00 2.64
C GLU A 233 -15.26 -11.04 3.67
N VAL A 234 -16.35 -11.75 3.45
CA VAL A 234 -16.62 -12.93 4.28
C VAL A 234 -15.60 -13.97 3.81
N SER A 235 -14.66 -14.37 4.67
CA SER A 235 -13.49 -15.25 4.40
C SER A 235 -13.71 -16.33 3.33
N PRO A 236 -12.67 -16.82 2.63
CA PRO A 236 -12.81 -17.92 1.67
C PRO A 236 -13.61 -19.11 2.23
N LEU A 237 -13.47 -19.42 3.52
CA LEU A 237 -14.26 -20.44 4.24
C LEU A 237 -15.75 -20.11 4.36
N SER A 238 -16.10 -18.84 4.53
CA SER A 238 -17.49 -18.39 4.57
C SER A 238 -18.11 -18.15 3.19
N LEU A 239 -17.30 -17.86 2.17
CA LEU A 239 -17.70 -17.91 0.76
C LEU A 239 -17.96 -19.37 0.37
N HIS A 240 -17.09 -20.31 0.75
CA HIS A 240 -17.34 -21.76 0.65
C HIS A 240 -18.61 -22.16 1.39
N ALA A 241 -18.85 -21.67 2.61
CA ALA A 241 -20.05 -21.98 3.38
C ALA A 241 -21.32 -21.34 2.82
N ARG A 242 -21.25 -20.15 2.20
CA ARG A 242 -22.38 -19.48 1.54
C ARG A 242 -22.69 -20.14 0.21
N VAL A 243 -21.70 -20.36 -0.65
CA VAL A 243 -21.83 -21.13 -1.90
C VAL A 243 -22.38 -22.54 -1.59
N ARG A 244 -21.89 -23.23 -0.55
CA ARG A 244 -22.44 -24.51 -0.08
C ARG A 244 -23.76 -24.44 0.68
N ARG A 245 -24.25 -23.27 1.13
CA ARG A 245 -25.59 -23.07 1.73
C ARG A 245 -26.63 -22.63 0.71
N THR A 246 -26.22 -21.92 -0.34
CA THR A 246 -27.09 -21.42 -1.41
C THR A 246 -27.18 -22.38 -2.60
N LEU A 247 -26.12 -23.17 -2.88
CA LEU A 247 -26.13 -24.24 -3.90
C LEU A 247 -26.53 -25.68 -3.43
N PRO A 248 -26.70 -26.05 -2.15
CA PRO A 248 -27.06 -27.42 -1.79
C PRO A 248 -28.51 -27.72 -2.20
N ASN A 249 -29.36 -26.69 -2.36
CA ASN A 249 -30.72 -26.84 -2.91
C ASN A 249 -30.76 -26.88 -4.45
N VAL A 250 -29.60 -26.73 -5.12
CA VAL A 250 -29.43 -26.92 -6.57
C VAL A 250 -28.90 -28.32 -6.89
N ALA A 251 -28.35 -29.02 -5.89
CA ALA A 251 -27.77 -30.36 -6.00
C ALA A 251 -28.61 -31.45 -5.31
N ILE A 252 -29.87 -31.18 -4.99
CA ILE A 252 -30.87 -32.20 -4.67
C ILE A 252 -31.79 -32.28 -5.88
N GLU A 253 -31.93 -33.47 -6.44
CA GLU A 253 -32.66 -33.82 -7.66
C GLU A 253 -33.84 -32.88 -7.98
N GLY A 254 -33.71 -32.03 -9.01
CA GLY A 254 -34.86 -31.47 -9.73
C GLY A 254 -34.95 -29.96 -9.95
N THR A 255 -34.18 -29.10 -9.28
CA THR A 255 -34.29 -27.62 -9.47
C THR A 255 -32.91 -26.94 -9.51
N GLY A 256 -32.20 -27.09 -10.62
CA GLY A 256 -30.84 -26.55 -10.77
C GLY A 256 -30.79 -25.05 -11.15
N HIS A 257 -29.78 -24.31 -10.69
CA HIS A 257 -29.44 -22.99 -11.24
C HIS A 257 -28.98 -23.17 -12.71
N PRO A 258 -29.58 -22.50 -13.71
CA PRO A 258 -29.37 -22.82 -15.13
C PRO A 258 -27.91 -22.73 -15.60
N THR A 259 -27.14 -21.80 -15.00
CA THR A 259 -25.82 -21.39 -15.52
C THR A 259 -24.63 -21.76 -14.62
N ILE A 260 -24.85 -22.15 -13.35
CA ILE A 260 -23.76 -22.40 -12.37
C ILE A 260 -23.98 -23.78 -11.77
N THR A 261 -23.22 -24.74 -12.28
CA THR A 261 -23.39 -26.17 -11.96
C THR A 261 -22.38 -26.68 -10.94
N THR A 262 -21.32 -25.92 -10.66
CA THR A 262 -20.25 -26.29 -9.72
C THR A 262 -19.78 -25.10 -8.87
N PRO A 263 -19.37 -25.30 -7.61
CA PRO A 263 -18.76 -24.26 -6.76
C PRO A 263 -17.56 -23.57 -7.42
N GLU A 264 -16.73 -24.31 -8.16
CA GLU A 264 -15.52 -23.81 -8.81
C GLU A 264 -15.85 -22.81 -9.93
N LEU A 265 -16.80 -23.15 -10.81
CA LEU A 265 -17.34 -22.23 -11.81
C LEU A 265 -18.00 -21.00 -11.15
N GLY A 266 -18.65 -21.17 -10.00
CA GLY A 266 -19.21 -20.08 -9.22
C GLY A 266 -18.15 -19.09 -8.71
N LEU A 267 -16.97 -19.58 -8.32
CA LEU A 267 -15.85 -18.76 -7.87
C LEU A 267 -15.18 -18.01 -9.03
N GLU A 268 -14.92 -18.69 -10.15
CA GLU A 268 -14.33 -18.07 -11.35
C GLU A 268 -15.21 -16.95 -11.91
N VAL A 269 -16.53 -17.19 -11.95
CA VAL A 269 -17.51 -16.18 -12.36
C VAL A 269 -17.50 -14.99 -11.40
N LEU A 270 -17.35 -15.23 -10.10
CA LEU A 270 -17.37 -14.19 -9.06
C LEU A 270 -16.09 -13.33 -9.06
N GLU A 271 -14.92 -13.94 -9.28
CA GLU A 271 -13.64 -13.22 -9.48
C GLU A 271 -13.68 -12.34 -10.74
N ASN A 272 -14.19 -12.89 -11.85
CA ASN A 272 -14.37 -12.12 -13.09
C ASN A 272 -15.34 -10.95 -12.89
N PHE A 273 -16.47 -11.16 -12.21
CA PHE A 273 -17.43 -10.08 -11.93
C PHE A 273 -16.86 -8.99 -11.01
N GLN A 274 -16.00 -9.33 -10.05
CA GLN A 274 -15.36 -8.34 -9.17
C GLN A 274 -14.57 -7.30 -9.97
N SER A 275 -13.80 -7.74 -10.97
CA SER A 275 -12.99 -6.84 -11.80
C SER A 275 -13.83 -5.86 -12.62
N LEU A 276 -15.06 -6.27 -12.96
CA LEU A 276 -15.99 -5.54 -13.82
C LEU A 276 -16.98 -4.67 -13.04
N PHE A 277 -17.20 -4.92 -11.75
CA PHE A 277 -18.22 -4.23 -10.97
C PHE A 277 -17.91 -2.72 -10.82
N ARG A 278 -18.93 -1.91 -11.12
CA ARG A 278 -19.00 -0.47 -10.95
C ARG A 278 -20.33 -0.14 -10.23
N PRO A 279 -20.30 0.42 -9.02
CA PRO A 279 -21.52 0.71 -8.27
C PRO A 279 -22.38 1.74 -9.02
N PRO A 280 -23.72 1.73 -8.83
CA PRO A 280 -24.60 2.71 -9.43
C PRO A 280 -24.29 4.13 -8.96
N VAL A 281 -24.23 5.08 -9.90
CA VAL A 281 -23.98 6.50 -9.63
C VAL A 281 -25.19 7.37 -9.99
N PRO A 282 -25.42 8.50 -9.27
CA PRO A 282 -26.67 9.25 -9.41
C PRO A 282 -27.00 9.77 -10.82
N HIS A 283 -26.02 9.95 -11.72
CA HIS A 283 -26.24 10.47 -13.07
C HIS A 283 -26.77 9.43 -14.08
N GLU A 284 -26.88 8.15 -13.70
CA GLU A 284 -27.34 7.10 -14.62
C GLU A 284 -28.82 7.22 -14.99
N GLY A 285 -29.61 7.97 -14.22
CA GLY A 285 -30.98 8.31 -14.60
C GLY A 285 -32.09 7.52 -13.91
N TYR A 286 -31.78 6.78 -12.84
CA TYR A 286 -32.76 6.21 -11.91
C TYR A 286 -33.21 7.27 -10.88
N SER A 287 -34.41 7.08 -10.29
CA SER A 287 -35.03 8.04 -9.37
C SER A 287 -34.79 7.71 -7.90
N ARG A 288 -34.57 6.44 -7.54
CA ARG A 288 -34.32 5.98 -6.16
C ARG A 288 -33.33 4.81 -6.13
N ILE A 289 -32.59 4.70 -5.03
CA ILE A 289 -31.62 3.61 -4.81
C ILE A 289 -31.61 3.14 -3.36
N LEU A 290 -31.58 1.83 -3.15
CA LEU A 290 -31.40 1.19 -1.85
C LEU A 290 -30.19 0.25 -1.88
N TYR A 291 -29.36 0.30 -0.84
CA TYR A 291 -28.29 -0.69 -0.60
C TYR A 291 -28.75 -1.64 0.51
N LEU A 292 -28.86 -2.93 0.20
CA LEU A 292 -29.24 -3.99 1.12
C LEU A 292 -28.01 -4.81 1.50
N LYS A 293 -27.65 -4.80 2.77
CA LYS A 293 -26.60 -5.67 3.33
C LYS A 293 -27.19 -7.05 3.65
N PRO A 294 -26.37 -8.10 3.76
CA PRO A 294 -26.85 -9.43 4.15
C PRO A 294 -27.58 -9.47 5.50
N ALA A 295 -27.25 -8.56 6.42
CA ALA A 295 -27.93 -8.45 7.71
C ALA A 295 -29.32 -7.81 7.62
N ASP A 296 -29.62 -7.13 6.51
CA ASP A 296 -30.92 -6.49 6.25
C ASP A 296 -31.92 -7.50 5.64
N LEU A 297 -31.45 -8.72 5.31
CA LEU A 297 -32.28 -9.81 4.83
C LEU A 297 -32.54 -10.82 5.96
N PRO A 298 -33.77 -11.34 6.09
CA PRO A 298 -34.07 -12.44 6.99
C PRO A 298 -33.12 -13.64 6.77
N PRO A 299 -32.74 -14.37 7.83
CA PRO A 299 -31.87 -15.54 7.71
C PRO A 299 -32.57 -16.76 7.10
N THR A 300 -33.86 -16.66 6.77
CA THR A 300 -34.67 -17.72 6.17
C THR A 300 -34.51 -17.77 4.65
N PRO A 301 -34.51 -18.98 4.04
CA PRO A 301 -34.40 -19.11 2.59
C PRO A 301 -35.64 -18.63 1.82
N GLU A 302 -36.78 -18.45 2.50
CA GLU A 302 -38.01 -17.90 1.94
C GLU A 302 -38.32 -16.56 2.61
N LEU A 303 -38.51 -15.52 1.79
CA LEU A 303 -38.97 -14.20 2.23
C LEU A 303 -40.49 -14.21 2.30
N SER A 304 -41.05 -13.74 3.42
CA SER A 304 -42.48 -13.54 3.58
C SER A 304 -42.96 -12.32 2.78
N ALA A 305 -44.29 -12.18 2.60
CA ALA A 305 -44.87 -11.00 1.99
C ALA A 305 -44.55 -9.71 2.77
N GLU A 306 -44.49 -9.78 4.11
CA GLU A 306 -44.12 -8.67 4.99
C GLU A 306 -42.64 -8.26 4.81
N ASP A 307 -41.73 -9.22 4.66
CA ASP A 307 -40.30 -8.94 4.43
C ASP A 307 -40.10 -8.18 3.11
N VAL A 308 -40.72 -8.67 2.04
CA VAL A 308 -40.64 -8.03 0.72
C VAL A 308 -41.28 -6.65 0.75
N GLN A 309 -42.44 -6.50 1.41
CA GLN A 309 -43.08 -5.20 1.57
C GLN A 309 -42.21 -4.22 2.36
N GLY A 310 -41.59 -4.67 3.46
CA GLY A 310 -40.69 -3.87 4.27
C GLY A 310 -39.51 -3.33 3.47
N ILE A 311 -38.88 -4.20 2.67
CA ILE A 311 -37.78 -3.82 1.77
C ILE A 311 -38.24 -2.79 0.73
N LEU A 312 -39.42 -2.98 0.11
CA LEU A 312 -39.98 -2.03 -0.85
C LEU A 312 -40.30 -0.67 -0.20
N ARG A 313 -40.82 -0.65 1.04
CA ARG A 313 -41.03 0.59 1.80
C ARG A 313 -39.72 1.31 2.09
N CYS A 314 -38.67 0.58 2.46
CA CYS A 314 -37.34 1.14 2.65
C CYS A 314 -36.82 1.77 1.35
N LEU A 315 -37.00 1.10 0.20
CA LEU A 315 -36.60 1.65 -1.09
C LEU A 315 -37.42 2.89 -1.45
N GLN A 316 -38.73 2.88 -1.23
CA GLN A 316 -39.60 4.02 -1.50
C GLN A 316 -39.26 5.22 -0.60
N ALA A 317 -38.85 4.99 0.64
CA ALA A 317 -38.46 6.02 1.60
C ALA A 317 -37.07 6.64 1.32
N THR A 318 -36.24 6.05 0.44
CA THR A 318 -34.94 6.64 0.07
C THR A 318 -35.13 7.98 -0.63
N PRO A 319 -34.24 8.98 -0.48
CA PRO A 319 -34.39 10.28 -1.14
C PRO A 319 -34.54 10.17 -2.67
N GLU A 320 -35.40 11.01 -3.25
CA GLU A 320 -35.56 11.07 -4.71
C GLU A 320 -34.37 11.80 -5.34
N ILE A 321 -33.78 11.17 -6.36
CA ILE A 321 -32.64 11.72 -7.09
C ILE A 321 -33.16 12.61 -8.21
N VAL A 322 -33.07 13.93 -8.00
CA VAL A 322 -33.45 14.95 -8.99
C VAL A 322 -32.37 15.03 -10.07
N GLN A 323 -32.73 14.68 -11.30
CA GLN A 323 -31.84 14.76 -12.46
C GLN A 323 -31.86 16.18 -13.02
N ASN A 324 -30.79 16.96 -12.83
CA ASN A 324 -30.59 18.24 -13.53
C ASN A 324 -30.03 17.97 -14.94
N ASN A 325 -30.89 17.63 -15.90
CA ASN A 325 -30.48 17.55 -17.30
C ASN A 325 -31.09 18.69 -18.12
N PRO A 326 -30.28 19.47 -18.87
CA PRO A 326 -30.80 20.33 -19.93
C PRO A 326 -31.40 19.47 -21.06
N PRO A 327 -32.32 20.01 -21.89
CA PRO A 327 -32.95 19.24 -22.95
C PRO A 327 -31.89 18.76 -23.96
N VAL A 328 -31.87 17.44 -24.22
CA VAL A 328 -31.03 16.82 -25.24
C VAL A 328 -31.53 17.28 -26.61
N GLN A 329 -30.69 18.03 -27.35
CA GLN A 329 -30.92 18.33 -28.76
C GLN A 329 -30.63 17.09 -29.59
N ASP A 330 -31.66 16.66 -30.32
CA ASP A 330 -31.65 15.52 -31.23
C ASP A 330 -30.77 15.81 -32.46
N GLN A 331 -29.78 14.97 -32.70
CA GLN A 331 -28.88 15.05 -33.85
C GLN A 331 -29.47 14.31 -35.05
N THR A 332 -30.46 14.90 -35.72
CA THR A 332 -30.80 14.54 -37.11
C THR A 332 -31.46 15.70 -37.84
N ALA A 333 -30.71 16.41 -38.70
CA ALA A 333 -31.14 16.89 -40.01
C ALA A 333 -30.06 17.83 -40.60
N VAL A 334 -29.27 17.28 -41.51
CA VAL A 334 -28.53 18.06 -42.51
C VAL A 334 -29.53 18.55 -43.56
N ALA A 335 -29.31 19.79 -44.02
CA ALA A 335 -29.93 20.47 -45.17
C ALA A 335 -31.30 21.14 -44.97
N ILE A 336 -31.27 22.47 -44.86
CA ILE A 336 -31.89 23.53 -45.69
C ILE A 336 -31.61 24.82 -44.89
N GLY A 337 -30.70 25.72 -45.28
CA GLY A 337 -30.78 26.54 -46.48
C GLY A 337 -31.40 27.89 -46.12
N GLU A 338 -30.54 28.86 -45.77
CA GLU A 338 -30.71 30.32 -45.88
C GLU A 338 -31.96 31.00 -45.27
N ALA A 339 -31.76 31.93 -44.33
CA ALA A 339 -31.98 33.38 -44.55
C ALA A 339 -32.10 34.20 -43.25
N ILE A 340 -31.35 35.32 -43.24
CA ILE A 340 -31.64 36.63 -42.61
C ILE A 340 -30.99 36.94 -41.24
N ASN A 341 -29.89 37.69 -41.36
CA ASN A 341 -29.36 38.72 -40.45
C ASN A 341 -30.45 39.59 -39.80
N LEU A 342 -30.27 40.01 -38.54
CA LEU A 342 -30.00 41.41 -38.16
C LEU A 342 -29.87 41.62 -36.64
N VAL A 343 -28.79 42.33 -36.26
CA VAL A 343 -28.68 43.33 -35.18
C VAL A 343 -28.44 42.86 -33.74
N VAL A 344 -27.16 43.00 -33.36
CA VAL A 344 -26.68 43.39 -32.03
C VAL A 344 -27.15 44.82 -31.72
N VAL A 345 -27.68 45.06 -30.50
CA VAL A 345 -27.48 46.24 -29.63
C VAL A 345 -28.68 46.37 -28.65
N SER A 346 -28.39 46.20 -27.35
CA SER A 346 -28.82 47.05 -26.21
C SER A 346 -29.11 46.26 -24.93
N LEU A 347 -28.10 46.25 -24.06
CA LEU A 347 -28.24 46.19 -22.61
C LEU A 347 -28.70 47.57 -22.13
N HIS A 348 -29.97 47.72 -21.72
CA HIS A 348 -30.41 48.55 -20.59
C HIS A 348 -31.94 48.49 -20.51
N GLU A 349 -32.46 48.65 -19.29
CA GLU A 349 -33.89 48.78 -18.92
C GLU A 349 -34.63 47.48 -18.58
N ALA A 350 -34.54 47.07 -17.30
CA ALA A 350 -35.71 46.82 -16.46
C ALA A 350 -35.24 46.45 -15.04
N SER A 351 -34.73 47.46 -14.33
CA SER A 351 -34.77 47.46 -12.87
C SER A 351 -36.03 48.23 -12.46
N GLN A 352 -36.72 47.74 -11.43
CA GLN A 352 -37.84 48.35 -10.69
C GLN A 352 -39.25 48.16 -11.25
N CYS A 353 -39.98 47.17 -10.70
CA CYS A 353 -41.16 47.39 -9.83
C CYS A 353 -41.96 46.10 -9.69
N THR A 354 -41.96 45.50 -8.50
CA THR A 354 -43.15 45.17 -7.69
C THR A 354 -42.74 44.31 -6.50
N GLU A 355 -42.78 44.92 -5.32
CA GLU A 355 -42.90 44.22 -4.04
C GLU A 355 -44.36 43.79 -3.80
N GLU A 356 -44.50 42.83 -2.89
CA GLU A 356 -45.72 42.38 -2.19
C GLU A 356 -46.64 41.38 -2.90
N THR A 357 -46.37 40.10 -2.66
CA THR A 357 -47.25 39.25 -1.82
C THR A 357 -46.47 38.02 -1.37
N GLY A 358 -46.39 37.83 -0.06
CA GLY A 358 -45.60 36.78 0.56
C GLY A 358 -46.17 35.39 0.36
N HIS A 359 -45.29 34.47 -0.01
CA HIS A 359 -45.11 33.19 0.66
C HIS A 359 -43.69 32.70 0.32
N ARG A 360 -42.74 33.06 1.19
CA ARG A 360 -41.44 32.39 1.23
C ARG A 360 -41.70 30.96 1.68
N VAL A 361 -41.43 29.99 0.81
CA VAL A 361 -41.00 28.68 1.28
C VAL A 361 -39.61 28.93 1.84
N GLU A 362 -39.53 29.02 3.17
CA GLU A 362 -38.26 28.97 3.87
C GLU A 362 -37.66 27.59 3.63
N ASP A 363 -36.71 27.50 2.71
CA ASP A 363 -35.70 26.45 2.77
C ASP A 363 -35.01 26.57 4.13
N ILE A 364 -35.26 25.62 5.02
CA ILE A 364 -34.50 25.45 6.26
C ILE A 364 -33.16 24.80 5.87
N GLY A 365 -32.38 25.49 5.04
CA GLY A 365 -30.95 25.27 4.89
C GLY A 365 -30.26 26.21 5.85
N MET A 366 -29.85 25.72 7.03
CA MET A 366 -28.84 26.44 7.81
C MET A 366 -27.58 26.50 6.95
N GLY A 367 -27.40 27.61 6.22
CA GLY A 367 -26.23 27.87 5.41
C GLY A 367 -25.00 27.87 6.32
N ILE A 368 -24.17 26.83 6.18
CA ILE A 368 -22.94 26.72 6.95
C ILE A 368 -22.00 27.83 6.47
N ALA A 369 -21.80 28.85 7.30
CA ALA A 369 -21.03 30.02 6.93
C ALA A 369 -19.53 29.70 6.89
N VAL A 370 -18.91 29.89 5.73
CA VAL A 370 -17.45 29.89 5.58
C VAL A 370 -16.89 31.15 6.22
N LYS A 371 -15.93 31.00 7.13
CA LYS A 371 -15.19 32.11 7.74
C LYS A 371 -13.84 32.27 7.05
N GLU A 372 -13.47 33.50 6.73
CA GLU A 372 -12.09 33.84 6.36
C GLU A 372 -11.35 34.34 7.60
N ILE A 373 -10.26 33.67 7.95
CA ILE A 373 -9.44 33.99 9.12
C ILE A 373 -8.17 34.71 8.65
N PRO A 374 -7.90 35.95 9.09
CA PRO A 374 -6.67 36.64 8.76
C PRO A 374 -5.47 35.96 9.44
N THR A 375 -4.34 35.90 8.75
CA THR A 375 -3.10 35.26 9.22
C THR A 375 -1.88 36.02 8.69
N LYS A 376 -0.68 35.59 9.07
CA LYS A 376 0.60 36.08 8.54
C LYS A 376 1.47 34.91 8.07
N PRO A 377 2.35 35.10 7.07
CA PRO A 377 3.32 34.08 6.67
C PRO A 377 4.25 33.66 7.81
N PHE A 378 4.69 32.40 7.78
CA PHE A 378 5.75 31.88 8.64
C PHE A 378 7.00 31.56 7.82
N ASP A 379 8.17 31.97 8.30
CA ASP A 379 9.44 31.64 7.67
C ASP A 379 9.71 30.13 7.74
N GLY A 380 10.17 29.55 6.63
CA GLY A 380 10.69 28.19 6.61
C GLY A 380 9.65 27.06 6.62
N GLN A 381 8.40 27.32 6.19
CA GLN A 381 7.41 26.28 5.84
C GLN A 381 7.70 25.60 4.49
N LYS A 382 8.97 25.32 4.20
CA LYS A 382 9.38 24.64 2.97
C LYS A 382 9.26 23.11 3.15
N PRO A 383 8.46 22.40 2.35
CA PRO A 383 8.45 20.94 2.36
C PRO A 383 9.84 20.40 1.97
N GLY A 384 10.34 19.41 2.71
CA GLY A 384 11.55 18.68 2.37
C GLY A 384 11.29 17.61 1.30
N THR A 385 12.23 16.66 1.15
CA THR A 385 12.09 15.52 0.22
C THR A 385 10.86 14.65 0.48
N SER A 386 10.33 14.68 1.70
CA SER A 386 9.22 13.83 2.15
C SER A 386 8.30 14.59 3.11
N GLY A 387 7.89 15.81 2.74
CA GLY A 387 6.95 16.65 3.49
C GLY A 387 7.59 17.70 4.40
N LEU A 388 6.76 18.53 5.03
CA LEU A 388 7.19 19.50 6.05
C LEU A 388 7.35 18.77 7.38
N ARG A 389 8.50 18.92 8.03
CA ARG A 389 8.79 18.34 9.36
C ARG A 389 9.31 19.41 10.29
N LYS A 390 8.76 19.47 11.50
CA LYS A 390 9.15 20.38 12.58
C LYS A 390 8.82 19.75 13.93
N ARG A 391 9.29 20.35 15.02
CA ARG A 391 8.85 19.99 16.37
C ARG A 391 7.34 20.20 16.52
N VAL A 392 6.67 19.35 17.30
CA VAL A 392 5.24 19.49 17.61
C VAL A 392 4.90 20.90 18.09
N LYS A 393 5.74 21.47 18.97
CA LYS A 393 5.60 22.84 19.49
C LYS A 393 5.56 23.94 18.42
N VAL A 394 6.04 23.67 17.21
CA VAL A 394 5.92 24.60 16.09
C VAL A 394 4.54 24.47 15.43
N PHE A 395 4.06 23.24 15.22
CA PHE A 395 2.73 22.99 14.67
C PHE A 395 1.58 23.42 15.60
N GLU A 396 1.80 23.37 16.91
CA GLU A 396 0.86 23.87 17.93
C GLU A 396 0.79 25.41 17.99
N GLN A 397 1.67 26.14 17.28
CA GLN A 397 1.56 27.60 17.19
C GLN A 397 0.29 27.97 16.41
N GLU A 398 -0.41 28.99 16.91
CA GLU A 398 -1.60 29.53 16.28
C GLU A 398 -1.32 29.86 14.80
N HIS A 399 -2.21 29.38 13.91
CA HIS A 399 -2.15 29.53 12.45
C HIS A 399 -1.03 28.77 11.73
N TYR A 400 -0.07 28.15 12.41
CA TYR A 400 1.05 27.50 11.72
C TYR A 400 0.57 26.33 10.86
N THR A 401 -0.21 25.42 11.46
CA THR A 401 -0.75 24.23 10.78
C THR A 401 -1.80 24.64 9.74
N GLU A 402 -2.69 25.56 10.09
CA GLU A 402 -3.74 26.07 9.21
C GLU A 402 -3.17 26.70 7.95
N ASN A 403 -2.13 27.53 8.08
CA ASN A 403 -1.48 28.16 6.94
C ASN A 403 -0.89 27.13 5.97
N PHE A 404 -0.27 26.06 6.50
CA PHE A 404 0.33 25.04 5.65
C PHE A 404 -0.74 24.19 4.95
N ILE A 405 -1.82 23.84 5.63
CA ILE A 405 -2.95 23.11 5.03
C ILE A 405 -3.65 23.96 3.95
N GLN A 406 -3.88 25.26 4.21
CA GLN A 406 -4.42 26.17 3.20
C GLN A 406 -3.48 26.28 2.00
N ALA A 407 -2.16 26.40 2.22
CA ALA A 407 -1.18 26.47 1.14
C ALA A 407 -1.14 25.19 0.28
N ILE A 408 -1.34 24.01 0.87
CA ILE A 408 -1.51 22.76 0.12
C ILE A 408 -2.71 22.90 -0.82
N PHE A 409 -3.87 23.28 -0.29
CA PHE A 409 -5.09 23.39 -1.08
C PHE A 409 -4.99 24.48 -2.17
N ASP A 410 -4.45 25.65 -1.87
CA ASP A 410 -4.21 26.72 -2.85
C ASP A 410 -3.21 26.34 -3.96
N SER A 411 -2.45 25.26 -3.77
CA SER A 411 -1.49 24.75 -4.75
C SER A 411 -2.08 23.69 -5.66
N VAL A 412 -3.18 23.05 -5.25
CA VAL A 412 -3.74 21.89 -5.95
C VAL A 412 -5.19 22.06 -6.37
N GLU A 413 -5.86 23.17 -6.07
CA GLU A 413 -7.27 23.43 -6.41
C GLU A 413 -8.21 22.32 -5.90
N PRO A 414 -8.65 22.37 -4.63
CA PRO A 414 -9.33 21.25 -3.97
C PRO A 414 -10.79 21.05 -4.37
N SER A 415 -11.39 22.02 -5.07
CA SER A 415 -12.82 22.00 -5.39
C SER A 415 -13.21 20.75 -6.18
N GLY A 416 -14.18 20.00 -5.67
CA GLY A 416 -14.66 18.77 -6.32
C GLY A 416 -13.78 17.53 -6.10
N LYS A 417 -12.65 17.66 -5.38
CA LYS A 417 -11.65 16.58 -5.24
C LYS A 417 -11.94 15.62 -4.11
N THR A 418 -11.40 14.40 -4.24
CA THR A 418 -11.32 13.40 -3.18
C THR A 418 -9.92 13.35 -2.61
N ILE A 419 -9.77 13.53 -1.29
CA ILE A 419 -8.47 13.55 -0.60
C ILE A 419 -8.40 12.43 0.44
N VAL A 420 -7.34 11.63 0.40
CA VAL A 420 -7.07 10.62 1.42
C VAL A 420 -6.35 11.26 2.61
N ILE A 421 -6.73 10.91 3.84
CA ILE A 421 -6.05 11.36 5.06
C ILE A 421 -5.61 10.13 5.85
N GLY A 422 -4.33 10.13 6.24
CA GLY A 422 -3.68 9.04 6.94
C GLY A 422 -2.57 9.54 7.85
N GLY A 423 -1.98 8.64 8.62
CA GLY A 423 -0.92 9.00 9.54
C GLY A 423 -0.40 7.80 10.33
N ASP A 424 0.72 8.00 11.00
CA ASP A 424 1.39 6.96 11.77
C ASP A 424 0.92 6.82 13.22
N GLY A 425 -0.09 7.59 13.60
CA GLY A 425 -0.64 7.59 14.96
C GLY A 425 0.14 8.44 15.95
N ARG A 426 1.19 9.17 15.53
CA ARG A 426 1.93 10.08 16.42
C ARG A 426 1.03 11.16 17.02
N TYR A 427 1.45 11.67 18.18
CA TYR A 427 0.81 12.79 18.86
C TYR A 427 0.50 13.95 17.90
N PHE A 428 -0.64 14.62 18.11
CA PHE A 428 -1.19 15.72 17.29
C PHE A 428 -1.86 15.31 15.96
N SER A 429 -1.83 14.03 15.59
CA SER A 429 -2.47 13.56 14.34
C SER A 429 -3.98 13.72 14.35
N PRO A 430 -4.74 13.24 15.35
CA PRO A 430 -6.21 13.37 15.36
C PRO A 430 -6.69 14.83 15.31
N GLU A 431 -6.01 15.72 16.04
CA GLU A 431 -6.29 17.17 16.05
C GLU A 431 -6.07 17.78 14.67
N THR A 432 -4.96 17.42 14.01
CA THR A 432 -4.63 17.91 12.66
C THR A 432 -5.65 17.41 11.63
N VAL A 433 -6.17 16.18 11.74
CA VAL A 433 -7.27 15.71 10.87
C VAL A 433 -8.50 16.61 10.97
N GLN A 434 -8.89 17.03 12.18
CA GLN A 434 -10.02 17.95 12.35
C GLN A 434 -9.74 19.31 11.70
N THR A 435 -8.49 19.81 11.77
CA THR A 435 -8.08 21.04 11.07
C THR A 435 -8.17 20.88 9.55
N ILE A 436 -7.75 19.74 9.00
CA ILE A 436 -7.87 19.45 7.56
C ILE A 436 -9.34 19.42 7.13
N LEU A 437 -10.23 18.81 7.92
CA LEU A 437 -11.67 18.79 7.65
C LEU A 437 -12.25 20.21 7.63
N LYS A 438 -11.91 21.05 8.61
CA LYS A 438 -12.35 22.46 8.69
C LYS A 438 -11.97 23.25 7.46
N ILE A 439 -10.69 23.18 7.07
CA ILE A 439 -10.15 24.00 5.98
C ILE A 439 -10.55 23.43 4.63
N GLY A 440 -10.38 22.13 4.41
CA GLY A 440 -10.68 21.53 3.11
C GLY A 440 -12.16 21.59 2.75
N SER A 441 -13.06 21.42 3.72
CA SER A 441 -14.50 21.59 3.46
C SER A 441 -14.86 23.03 3.11
N ALA A 442 -14.20 24.01 3.74
CA ALA A 442 -14.36 25.43 3.39
C ALA A 442 -13.80 25.79 2.02
N ASN A 443 -12.82 25.02 1.54
CA ASN A 443 -12.21 25.20 0.21
C ASN A 443 -12.86 24.32 -0.87
N GLY A 444 -13.90 23.55 -0.56
CA GLY A 444 -14.69 22.81 -1.54
C GLY A 444 -14.21 21.38 -1.85
N VAL A 445 -13.38 20.77 -0.98
CA VAL A 445 -13.10 19.31 -1.07
C VAL A 445 -14.44 18.56 -1.07
N ALA A 446 -14.68 17.71 -2.06
CA ALA A 446 -15.93 16.98 -2.18
C ALA A 446 -16.00 15.78 -1.24
N LYS A 447 -14.86 15.09 -1.07
CA LYS A 447 -14.78 13.88 -0.25
C LYS A 447 -13.45 13.73 0.47
N PHE A 448 -13.49 13.28 1.72
CA PHE A 448 -12.34 12.73 2.43
C PHE A 448 -12.49 11.22 2.62
N ILE A 449 -11.39 10.49 2.44
CA ILE A 449 -11.26 9.07 2.82
C ILE A 449 -10.21 9.00 3.92
N ILE A 450 -10.58 8.55 5.12
CA ILE A 450 -9.74 8.63 6.32
C ILE A 450 -9.54 7.25 6.91
N GLY A 451 -8.30 6.87 7.22
CA GLY A 451 -8.03 5.67 8.00
C GLY A 451 -8.59 5.79 9.42
N GLN A 452 -9.20 4.72 9.94
CA GLN A 452 -9.75 4.69 11.31
C GLN A 452 -8.70 5.19 12.33
N ASN A 453 -9.13 6.05 13.26
CA ASN A 453 -8.29 6.71 14.26
C ASN A 453 -7.19 7.63 13.67
N ALA A 454 -7.33 8.08 12.41
CA ALA A 454 -6.27 8.72 11.64
C ALA A 454 -5.05 7.83 11.36
N ILE A 455 -5.20 6.51 11.52
CA ILE A 455 -4.14 5.52 11.28
C ILE A 455 -4.28 5.01 9.85
N LEU A 456 -3.25 5.24 9.04
CA LEU A 456 -3.12 4.68 7.71
C LEU A 456 -1.65 4.79 7.32
N SER A 457 -0.98 3.65 7.10
CA SER A 457 0.44 3.65 6.73
C SER A 457 0.65 4.39 5.41
N THR A 458 1.85 4.94 5.19
CA THR A 458 2.19 5.60 3.93
C THR A 458 1.97 4.67 2.70
N PRO A 459 2.36 3.38 2.74
CA PRO A 459 2.02 2.44 1.68
C PRO A 459 0.51 2.21 1.50
N ALA A 460 -0.23 2.07 2.60
CA ALA A 460 -1.68 1.88 2.55
C ALA A 460 -2.39 3.11 1.98
N ALA A 461 -1.93 4.32 2.31
CA ALA A 461 -2.47 5.54 1.74
C ALA A 461 -2.20 5.62 0.24
N SER A 462 -0.99 5.28 -0.22
CA SER A 462 -0.67 5.19 -1.66
C SER A 462 -1.59 4.20 -2.38
N ASN A 463 -1.83 3.03 -1.78
CA ASN A 463 -2.79 2.03 -2.28
C ASN A 463 -4.22 2.60 -2.35
N VAL A 464 -4.73 3.19 -1.27
CA VAL A 464 -6.10 3.76 -1.19
C VAL A 464 -6.28 4.87 -2.22
N ILE A 465 -5.31 5.77 -2.39
CA ILE A 465 -5.36 6.82 -3.42
C ILE A 465 -5.54 6.19 -4.80
N ARG A 466 -4.73 5.17 -5.12
CA ARG A 466 -4.75 4.50 -6.44
C ARG A 466 -6.01 3.67 -6.65
N LYS A 467 -6.45 2.94 -5.63
CA LYS A 467 -7.64 2.06 -5.66
C LYS A 467 -8.91 2.87 -5.87
N TYR A 468 -9.10 3.94 -5.09
CA TYR A 468 -10.30 4.78 -5.15
C TYR A 468 -10.17 5.94 -6.14
N LYS A 469 -9.05 6.04 -6.87
CA LYS A 469 -8.75 7.13 -7.81
C LYS A 469 -8.92 8.50 -7.17
N ALA A 470 -8.43 8.64 -5.94
CA ALA A 470 -8.43 9.91 -5.24
C ALA A 470 -7.46 10.90 -5.91
N ASP A 471 -7.67 12.19 -5.71
CA ASP A 471 -6.88 13.24 -6.35
C ASP A 471 -5.55 13.54 -5.62
N GLY A 472 -5.38 12.97 -4.43
CA GLY A 472 -4.18 13.08 -3.62
C GLY A 472 -4.41 12.61 -2.19
N GLY A 473 -3.43 12.86 -1.33
CA GLY A 473 -3.56 12.58 0.10
C GLY A 473 -2.66 13.42 0.99
N ILE A 474 -3.11 13.65 2.22
CA ILE A 474 -2.36 14.34 3.27
C ILE A 474 -1.99 13.30 4.33
N LEU A 475 -0.69 13.05 4.52
CA LEU A 475 -0.20 12.04 5.46
C LEU A 475 0.48 12.72 6.66
N LEU A 476 -0.01 12.40 7.85
CA LEU A 476 0.42 12.94 9.13
C LEU A 476 1.52 12.06 9.71
N THR A 477 2.76 12.37 9.35
CA THR A 477 3.92 11.56 9.72
C THR A 477 5.24 12.33 9.53
N ALA A 478 6.21 12.05 10.40
CA ALA A 478 7.62 12.39 10.20
C ALA A 478 8.50 11.13 9.98
N SER A 479 7.91 10.02 9.53
CA SER A 479 8.57 8.74 9.25
C SER A 479 9.36 8.27 10.48
N HIS A 480 10.64 7.96 10.31
CA HIS A 480 11.52 7.49 11.39
C HIS A 480 11.69 8.44 12.58
N ASN A 481 11.39 9.74 12.47
CA ASN A 481 11.57 10.70 13.57
C ASN A 481 10.69 10.37 14.80
N PRO A 482 11.17 10.64 16.03
CA PRO A 482 10.45 10.32 17.27
C PRO A 482 9.14 11.13 17.40
N GLY A 483 8.19 10.55 18.14
CA GLY A 483 6.86 11.10 18.39
C GLY A 483 6.68 11.62 19.82
N GLY A 484 5.54 12.26 20.07
CA GLY A 484 5.19 12.81 21.39
C GLY A 484 5.24 14.34 21.45
N PRO A 485 4.74 14.94 22.54
CA PRO A 485 4.44 16.38 22.62
C PRO A 485 5.65 17.32 22.49
N ASN A 486 6.86 16.82 22.74
CA ASN A 486 8.12 17.58 22.63
C ASN A 486 9.00 17.13 21.45
N ALA A 487 8.52 16.18 20.65
CA ALA A 487 9.27 15.56 19.56
C ALA A 487 8.85 16.13 18.21
N ASP A 488 8.85 15.31 17.16
CA ASP A 488 8.64 15.73 15.77
C ASP A 488 7.25 15.37 15.24
N PHE A 489 6.69 16.27 14.44
CA PHE A 489 5.49 16.06 13.64
C PHE A 489 5.79 16.36 12.17
N GLY A 490 4.96 15.85 11.26
CA GLY A 490 5.14 16.11 9.85
C GLY A 490 3.85 15.99 9.05
N ILE A 491 3.80 16.71 7.94
CA ILE A 491 2.70 16.72 6.99
C ILE A 491 3.30 16.49 5.60
N LYS A 492 3.00 15.32 5.02
CA LYS A 492 3.32 14.97 3.63
C LYS A 492 2.10 15.20 2.73
N TYR A 493 2.35 15.51 1.47
CA TYR A 493 1.31 15.56 0.45
C TYR A 493 1.67 14.62 -0.71
N ASN A 494 0.74 13.74 -1.06
CA ASN A 494 0.84 12.81 -2.18
C ASN A 494 -0.13 13.20 -3.30
N MET A 495 0.28 12.96 -4.54
CA MET A 495 -0.49 13.23 -5.75
C MET A 495 -1.46 12.09 -6.07
N SER A 496 -2.31 12.29 -7.08
CA SER A 496 -3.30 11.30 -7.55
C SER A 496 -2.72 9.96 -8.03
N ASN A 497 -1.44 9.91 -8.42
CA ASN A 497 -0.76 8.65 -8.73
C ASN A 497 -0.45 7.82 -7.47
N GLY A 498 -0.63 8.39 -6.27
CA GLY A 498 -0.37 7.82 -4.96
C GLY A 498 1.01 8.14 -4.39
N GLY A 499 1.88 8.85 -5.13
CA GLY A 499 3.26 9.12 -4.74
C GLY A 499 3.49 10.52 -4.18
N PRO A 500 4.68 10.80 -3.62
CA PRO A 500 5.02 12.12 -3.08
C PRO A 500 4.87 13.22 -4.12
N ALA A 501 4.49 14.41 -3.66
CA ALA A 501 4.48 15.61 -4.51
C ALA A 501 5.85 15.87 -5.17
N PRO A 502 5.89 16.11 -6.50
CA PRO A 502 7.13 16.47 -7.19
C PRO A 502 7.60 17.87 -6.78
N GLU A 503 8.84 18.21 -7.13
CA GLU A 503 9.45 19.49 -6.72
C GLU A 503 8.64 20.71 -7.13
N SER A 504 8.07 20.69 -8.33
CA SER A 504 7.20 21.75 -8.86
C SER A 504 6.02 22.05 -7.92
N VAL A 505 5.36 21.01 -7.41
CA VAL A 505 4.23 21.14 -6.48
C VAL A 505 4.72 21.59 -5.10
N THR A 506 5.79 20.98 -4.56
CA THR A 506 6.31 21.40 -3.24
C THR A 506 6.82 22.84 -3.22
N ASN A 507 7.41 23.31 -4.34
CA ASN A 507 7.83 24.69 -4.50
C ASN A 507 6.61 25.62 -4.57
N THR A 508 5.56 25.22 -5.30
CA THR A 508 4.30 25.98 -5.35
C THR A 508 3.69 26.14 -3.95
N ILE A 509 3.63 25.05 -3.17
CA ILE A 509 3.18 25.09 -1.77
C ILE A 509 4.02 26.09 -0.97
N TYR A 510 5.34 26.04 -1.08
CA TYR A 510 6.22 26.98 -0.38
C TYR A 510 6.04 28.45 -0.82
N GLU A 511 5.79 28.71 -2.10
CA GLU A 511 5.48 30.06 -2.57
C GLU A 511 4.15 30.58 -1.98
N LYS A 512 3.15 29.72 -1.85
CA LYS A 512 1.87 30.05 -1.18
C LYS A 512 2.08 30.36 0.30
N THR A 513 2.88 29.57 1.03
CA THR A 513 3.13 29.83 2.46
C THR A 513 3.80 31.17 2.72
N LYS A 514 4.63 31.67 1.78
CA LYS A 514 5.32 32.97 1.91
C LYS A 514 4.41 34.18 1.70
N THR A 515 3.27 33.99 1.04
CA THR A 515 2.38 35.07 0.60
C THR A 515 0.99 35.00 1.23
N ILE A 516 0.70 33.95 2.00
CA ILE A 516 -0.59 33.74 2.67
C ILE A 516 -0.95 34.89 3.62
N SER A 517 -2.17 35.38 3.52
CA SER A 517 -2.73 36.44 4.38
C SER A 517 -4.06 36.05 5.02
N THR A 518 -4.73 35.01 4.50
CA THR A 518 -5.98 34.46 5.02
C THR A 518 -6.03 32.95 4.81
N TYR A 519 -6.83 32.25 5.60
CA TYR A 519 -7.28 30.88 5.32
C TYR A 519 -8.79 30.76 5.58
N ARG A 520 -9.42 29.75 4.99
CA ARG A 520 -10.86 29.53 5.07
C ARG A 520 -11.19 28.36 6.00
N VAL A 521 -12.23 28.51 6.81
CA VAL A 521 -12.71 27.43 7.69
C VAL A 521 -14.23 27.34 7.74
N ILE A 522 -14.69 26.11 7.96
CA ILE A 522 -16.03 25.77 8.44
C ILE A 522 -15.87 25.18 9.83
N GLU A 523 -16.55 25.77 10.83
CA GLU A 523 -16.51 25.29 12.21
C GLU A 523 -17.76 24.46 12.53
N LEU A 524 -17.56 23.16 12.72
CA LEU A 524 -18.58 22.19 13.14
C LEU A 524 -18.01 21.29 14.24
N ALA A 525 -18.86 20.45 14.82
CA ALA A 525 -18.42 19.44 15.78
C ALA A 525 -17.42 18.46 15.11
N PRO A 526 -16.37 18.03 15.83
CA PRO A 526 -15.39 17.09 15.30
C PRO A 526 -16.04 15.74 14.98
N ILE A 527 -15.54 15.07 13.94
CA ILE A 527 -15.95 13.70 13.60
C ILE A 527 -15.22 12.72 14.52
N ASP A 528 -15.96 11.73 15.05
CA ASP A 528 -15.42 10.61 15.81
C ASP A 528 -14.64 9.66 14.88
N LEU A 529 -13.32 9.85 14.82
CA LEU A 529 -12.41 9.10 13.93
C LEU A 529 -12.35 7.60 14.26
N SER A 530 -12.88 7.17 15.41
CA SER A 530 -12.86 5.76 15.82
C SER A 530 -13.95 4.92 15.16
N LYS A 531 -14.97 5.54 14.58
CA LYS A 531 -16.11 4.85 13.97
C LYS A 531 -15.98 4.80 12.46
N LYS A 532 -15.84 3.60 11.91
CA LYS A 532 -15.89 3.38 10.45
C LYS A 532 -17.29 3.71 9.91
N GLY A 533 -17.35 4.21 8.68
CA GLY A 533 -18.61 4.52 8.01
C GLY A 533 -18.61 5.85 7.25
N PHE A 534 -19.80 6.26 6.81
CA PHE A 534 -20.02 7.50 6.07
C PHE A 534 -20.56 8.60 6.98
N PHE A 535 -19.99 9.79 6.86
CA PHE A 535 -20.30 11.00 7.61
C PHE A 535 -20.28 12.20 6.68
N THR A 536 -20.63 13.37 7.21
CA THR A 536 -20.46 14.65 6.53
C THR A 536 -19.80 15.66 7.45
N TYR A 537 -18.99 16.55 6.88
CA TYR A 537 -18.47 17.74 7.55
C TYR A 537 -18.86 18.96 6.71
N GLY A 538 -20.05 19.49 6.98
CA GLY A 538 -20.67 20.52 6.16
C GLY A 538 -20.98 20.02 4.75
N PRO A 539 -20.52 20.69 3.67
CA PRO A 539 -20.78 20.25 2.30
C PRO A 539 -19.95 19.03 1.86
N THR A 540 -18.99 18.60 2.68
CA THR A 540 -18.02 17.56 2.32
C THR A 540 -18.42 16.19 2.86
N ASN A 541 -18.34 15.18 2.00
CA ASN A 541 -18.52 13.78 2.42
C ASN A 541 -17.25 13.27 3.13
N VAL A 542 -17.41 12.48 4.17
CA VAL A 542 -16.30 11.88 4.91
C VAL A 542 -16.54 10.38 5.04
N GLU A 543 -15.59 9.56 4.58
CA GLU A 543 -15.63 8.11 4.73
C GLU A 543 -14.47 7.66 5.61
N ILE A 544 -14.78 7.06 6.76
CA ILE A 544 -13.79 6.44 7.64
C ILE A 544 -13.71 4.96 7.29
N ILE A 545 -12.55 4.54 6.79
CA ILE A 545 -12.29 3.17 6.32
C ILE A 545 -11.45 2.37 7.31
N ASP A 546 -11.46 1.06 7.15
CA ASP A 546 -10.51 0.19 7.81
C ASP A 546 -9.08 0.47 7.33
N SER A 547 -8.14 0.62 8.27
CA SER A 547 -6.76 1.01 7.95
C SER A 547 -5.98 -0.07 7.19
N VAL A 548 -6.35 -1.34 7.33
CA VAL A 548 -5.50 -2.49 6.95
C VAL A 548 -6.06 -3.28 5.78
N SER A 549 -7.38 -3.45 5.71
CA SER A 549 -8.06 -4.41 4.84
C SER A 549 -7.74 -4.26 3.35
N ASP A 550 -7.67 -3.02 2.85
CA ASP A 550 -7.37 -2.77 1.43
C ASP A 550 -5.92 -3.04 1.07
N TYR A 551 -5.02 -2.83 2.02
CA TYR A 551 -3.60 -3.08 1.85
C TYR A 551 -3.26 -4.57 1.91
N VAL A 552 -3.85 -5.32 2.85
CA VAL A 552 -3.67 -6.79 2.90
C VAL A 552 -4.11 -7.44 1.60
N ARG A 553 -5.26 -7.03 1.05
CA ARG A 553 -5.75 -7.53 -0.25
C ARG A 553 -4.84 -7.18 -1.41
N LEU A 554 -4.19 -6.02 -1.38
CA LEU A 554 -3.15 -5.69 -2.35
C LEU A 554 -1.98 -6.69 -2.24
N LEU A 555 -1.48 -6.98 -1.04
CA LEU A 555 -0.38 -7.93 -0.85
C LEU A 555 -0.75 -9.36 -1.26
N GLU A 556 -1.96 -9.81 -0.96
CA GLU A 556 -2.47 -11.12 -1.40
C GLU A 556 -2.54 -11.24 -2.93
N SER A 557 -2.76 -10.13 -3.64
CA SER A 557 -2.74 -10.12 -5.11
C SER A 557 -1.31 -10.18 -5.69
N ILE A 558 -0.30 -9.84 -4.90
CA ILE A 558 1.11 -9.74 -5.32
C ILE A 558 1.89 -11.03 -5.02
N PHE A 559 1.66 -11.60 -3.84
CA PHE A 559 2.45 -12.69 -3.25
C PHE A 559 1.66 -14.00 -3.12
N ASP A 560 2.37 -15.11 -2.98
CA ASP A 560 1.78 -16.43 -2.76
C ASP A 560 1.65 -16.71 -1.25
N PHE A 561 0.59 -16.17 -0.66
CA PHE A 561 0.28 -16.37 0.77
C PHE A 561 0.13 -17.86 1.13
N PRO A 562 -0.53 -18.72 0.33
CA PRO A 562 -0.55 -20.16 0.55
C PRO A 562 0.85 -20.80 0.62
N LEU A 563 1.76 -20.45 -0.28
CA LEU A 563 3.14 -20.94 -0.26
C LEU A 563 3.88 -20.52 1.01
N ILE A 564 3.79 -19.24 1.37
CA ILE A 564 4.41 -18.70 2.59
C ILE A 564 3.87 -19.42 3.82
N LYS A 565 2.55 -19.54 3.93
CA LYS A 565 1.86 -20.20 5.04
C LYS A 565 2.28 -21.66 5.16
N ASN A 566 2.27 -22.41 4.07
CA ASN A 566 2.67 -23.81 4.06
C ASN A 566 4.13 -23.99 4.50
N PHE A 567 5.04 -23.14 4.02
CA PHE A 567 6.44 -23.16 4.44
C PHE A 567 6.58 -22.90 5.95
N LEU A 568 5.98 -21.83 6.47
CA LEU A 568 6.10 -21.46 7.88
C LEU A 568 5.41 -22.47 8.82
N GLN A 569 4.33 -23.10 8.39
CA GLN A 569 3.64 -24.12 9.18
C GLN A 569 4.39 -25.46 9.17
N SER A 570 4.93 -25.87 8.02
CA SER A 570 5.75 -27.10 7.94
C SER A 570 7.07 -26.98 8.69
N HIS A 571 7.58 -25.76 8.86
CA HIS A 571 8.82 -25.45 9.58
C HIS A 571 8.58 -24.67 10.89
N ALA A 572 7.44 -24.89 11.55
CA ALA A 572 7.09 -24.13 12.76
C ALA A 572 8.08 -24.31 13.93
N ASN A 573 8.87 -25.40 13.92
CA ASN A 573 9.83 -25.72 14.98
C ASN A 573 11.25 -25.18 14.73
N ASP A 574 11.62 -24.98 13.47
CA ASP A 574 12.96 -24.68 12.98
C ASP A 574 13.06 -23.39 12.16
N PHE A 575 11.93 -22.77 11.81
CA PHE A 575 11.85 -21.46 11.16
C PHE A 575 10.85 -20.53 11.85
N LYS A 576 11.36 -19.72 12.78
CA LYS A 576 10.59 -18.71 13.50
C LYS A 576 10.67 -17.34 12.82
N VAL A 577 9.57 -16.62 12.91
CA VAL A 577 9.41 -15.25 12.42
C VAL A 577 9.12 -14.31 13.58
N LEU A 578 9.76 -13.14 13.59
CA LEU A 578 9.47 -12.03 14.49
C LEU A 578 9.42 -10.71 13.73
N PHE A 579 8.31 -9.98 13.87
CA PHE A 579 8.15 -8.64 13.36
C PHE A 579 8.00 -7.63 14.49
N ASP A 580 8.75 -6.54 14.44
CA ASP A 580 8.66 -5.42 15.36
C ASP A 580 7.98 -4.23 14.67
N GLY A 581 6.79 -3.87 15.17
CA GLY A 581 6.05 -2.69 14.69
C GLY A 581 6.60 -1.36 15.24
N MET A 582 7.57 -1.39 16.15
CA MET A 582 8.21 -0.25 16.81
C MET A 582 7.21 0.75 17.41
N HIS A 583 6.05 0.27 17.86
CA HIS A 583 4.90 1.07 18.31
C HIS A 583 4.37 2.07 17.27
N GLY A 584 4.72 1.89 16.00
CA GLY A 584 4.28 2.69 14.87
C GLY A 584 3.09 2.09 14.14
N VAL A 585 2.82 2.64 12.95
CA VAL A 585 1.60 2.35 12.18
C VAL A 585 1.49 0.90 11.73
N THR A 586 2.62 0.20 11.58
CA THR A 586 2.68 -1.13 10.96
C THR A 586 2.30 -2.26 11.91
N GLY A 587 2.13 -2.01 13.20
CA GLY A 587 1.72 -3.03 14.18
C GLY A 587 0.43 -3.78 13.80
N PRO A 588 -0.69 -3.08 13.52
CA PRO A 588 -1.92 -3.71 13.02
C PRO A 588 -1.75 -4.46 11.70
N TYR A 589 -0.89 -3.98 10.80
CA TYR A 589 -0.61 -4.63 9.52
C TYR A 589 0.19 -5.92 9.71
N GLY A 590 1.23 -5.90 10.54
CA GLY A 590 2.02 -7.07 10.90
C GLY A 590 1.15 -8.15 11.56
N ARG A 591 0.21 -7.76 12.42
CA ARG A 591 -0.75 -8.71 13.01
C ARG A 591 -1.69 -9.31 11.96
N ALA A 592 -2.32 -8.48 11.13
CA ALA A 592 -3.25 -8.97 10.11
C ALA A 592 -2.57 -9.93 9.11
N ILE A 593 -1.32 -9.67 8.75
CA ILE A 593 -0.59 -10.50 7.78
C ILE A 593 -0.02 -11.74 8.46
N LEU A 594 0.82 -11.57 9.47
CA LEU A 594 1.60 -12.67 10.06
C LEU A 594 0.72 -13.58 10.92
N VAL A 595 -0.16 -13.01 11.74
CA VAL A 595 -1.01 -13.78 12.67
C VAL A 595 -2.28 -14.23 11.95
N ASP A 596 -3.06 -13.29 11.42
CA ASP A 596 -4.41 -13.61 10.95
C ASP A 596 -4.40 -14.35 9.60
N ALA A 597 -3.64 -13.86 8.61
CA ALA A 597 -3.58 -14.49 7.28
C ALA A 597 -2.65 -15.72 7.25
N LEU A 598 -1.41 -15.57 7.72
CA LEU A 598 -0.38 -16.62 7.68
C LEU A 598 -0.45 -17.61 8.85
N GLY A 599 -1.22 -17.32 9.91
CA GLY A 599 -1.47 -18.27 11.01
C GLY A 599 -0.31 -18.45 11.97
N LEU A 600 0.59 -17.46 12.09
CA LEU A 600 1.65 -17.47 13.09
C LEU A 600 1.11 -17.14 14.50
N PRO A 601 1.80 -17.57 15.57
CA PRO A 601 1.39 -17.18 16.92
C PRO A 601 1.51 -15.67 17.14
N ALA A 602 0.71 -15.12 18.06
CA ALA A 602 0.77 -13.70 18.41
C ALA A 602 2.16 -13.23 18.87
N SER A 603 3.00 -14.15 19.38
CA SER A 603 4.39 -13.89 19.78
C SER A 603 5.34 -13.57 18.61
N SER A 604 4.91 -13.80 17.37
CA SER A 604 5.63 -13.42 16.14
C SER A 604 5.51 -11.94 15.80
N VAL A 605 4.77 -11.17 16.59
CA VAL A 605 4.67 -9.72 16.45
C VAL A 605 4.92 -9.07 17.82
N GLN A 606 5.78 -8.07 17.87
CA GLN A 606 6.03 -7.25 19.06
C GLN A 606 5.81 -5.77 18.77
N ASN A 607 5.60 -4.98 19.84
CA ASN A 607 5.36 -3.53 19.76
C ASN A 607 4.30 -3.15 18.71
N ALA A 608 3.25 -3.98 18.62
CA ALA A 608 2.27 -3.96 17.52
C ALA A 608 1.10 -3.00 17.73
N ILE A 609 1.12 -2.21 18.80
CA ILE A 609 0.08 -1.24 19.13
C ILE A 609 0.65 0.14 18.83
N PRO A 610 0.05 0.92 17.90
CA PRO A 610 0.48 2.28 17.62
C PRO A 610 0.35 3.15 18.87
N LEU A 611 1.41 3.88 19.23
CA LEU A 611 1.43 4.80 20.37
C LEU A 611 1.82 6.21 19.91
N PRO A 612 1.20 7.28 20.46
CA PRO A 612 1.49 8.66 20.05
C PRO A 612 2.95 9.12 20.19
N ASP A 613 3.71 8.48 21.08
CA ASP A 613 5.12 8.71 21.35
C ASP A 613 6.02 7.53 20.95
N PHE A 614 5.47 6.53 20.25
CA PHE A 614 6.14 5.28 19.88
C PHE A 614 6.77 4.55 21.08
N GLY A 615 6.15 4.63 22.26
CA GLY A 615 6.69 4.04 23.49
C GLY A 615 7.91 4.78 24.05
N GLY A 616 8.11 6.04 23.65
CA GLY A 616 9.28 6.86 24.00
C GLY A 616 10.53 6.56 23.16
N GLY A 617 10.42 5.66 22.17
CA GLY A 617 11.51 5.25 21.29
C GLY A 617 11.62 6.04 19.98
N HIS A 618 12.61 5.69 19.18
CA HIS A 618 12.80 6.20 17.83
C HIS A 618 12.33 5.12 16.85
N PRO A 619 11.26 5.32 16.06
CA PRO A 619 10.72 4.28 15.18
C PRO A 619 11.54 4.20 13.88
N ASP A 620 12.84 3.91 13.99
CA ASP A 620 13.78 3.80 12.87
C ASP A 620 14.39 2.39 12.81
N PRO A 621 14.09 1.58 11.78
CA PRO A 621 14.47 0.18 11.74
C PRO A 621 15.94 0.04 11.34
N ASN A 622 16.84 0.18 12.31
CA ASN A 622 18.28 -0.04 12.16
C ASN A 622 18.86 -0.73 13.40
N LEU A 623 20.11 -1.18 13.32
CA LEU A 623 20.76 -1.94 14.40
C LEU A 623 20.90 -1.15 15.72
N THR A 624 20.79 0.17 15.70
CA THR A 624 20.85 1.03 16.89
C THR A 624 19.50 1.10 17.60
N TYR A 625 18.42 1.39 16.87
CA TYR A 625 17.11 1.64 17.49
C TYR A 625 16.20 0.42 17.54
N ALA A 626 16.35 -0.55 16.63
CA ALA A 626 15.67 -1.84 16.68
C ALA A 626 16.49 -2.88 17.48
N HIS A 627 17.23 -2.42 18.48
CA HIS A 627 18.09 -3.25 19.34
C HIS A 627 17.31 -4.39 20.02
N ASP A 628 16.10 -4.12 20.52
CA ASP A 628 15.28 -5.12 21.21
C ASP A 628 14.86 -6.27 20.28
N LEU A 629 14.62 -5.98 18.99
CA LEU A 629 14.42 -7.01 17.97
C LEU A 629 15.69 -7.85 17.80
N VAL A 630 16.85 -7.21 17.62
CA VAL A 630 18.14 -7.88 17.38
C VAL A 630 18.49 -8.79 18.57
N GLU A 631 18.42 -8.28 19.80
CA GLU A 631 18.68 -9.07 21.01
C GLU A 631 17.77 -10.28 21.12
N ARG A 632 16.48 -10.11 20.84
CA ARG A 632 15.52 -11.22 20.90
C ARG A 632 15.77 -12.25 19.81
N VAL A 633 16.08 -11.81 18.59
CA VAL A 633 16.42 -12.71 17.48
C VAL A 633 17.66 -13.54 17.81
N GLU A 634 18.70 -12.93 18.37
CA GLU A 634 19.91 -13.63 18.79
C GLU A 634 19.65 -14.62 19.92
N LYS A 635 18.98 -14.15 20.99
CA LYS A 635 18.70 -14.93 22.20
C LYS A 635 17.81 -16.14 21.95
N GLU A 636 16.74 -15.96 21.17
CA GLU A 636 15.76 -17.01 20.87
C GLU A 636 16.13 -17.83 19.63
N GLY A 637 17.17 -17.42 18.90
CA GLY A 637 17.63 -18.07 17.67
C GLY A 637 16.58 -18.02 16.56
N ILE A 638 16.00 -16.85 16.31
CA ILE A 638 14.94 -16.64 15.32
C ILE A 638 15.55 -16.52 13.92
N GLN A 639 14.96 -17.21 12.94
CA GLN A 639 15.51 -17.32 11.58
C GLN A 639 15.21 -16.09 10.74
N PHE A 640 14.07 -15.43 10.98
CA PHE A 640 13.65 -14.24 10.26
C PHE A 640 13.07 -13.19 11.22
N GLY A 641 13.82 -12.13 11.43
CA GLY A 641 13.44 -10.92 12.13
C GLY A 641 13.24 -9.76 11.16
N ALA A 642 12.26 -8.91 11.41
CA ALA A 642 12.08 -7.68 10.66
C ALA A 642 11.51 -6.54 11.53
N ALA A 643 11.86 -5.31 11.19
CA ALA A 643 11.29 -4.10 11.80
C ALA A 643 10.84 -3.13 10.70
N SER A 644 9.92 -2.24 11.01
CA SER A 644 9.46 -1.16 10.12
C SER A 644 9.41 0.18 10.84
N ASP A 645 9.53 1.28 10.09
CA ASP A 645 9.53 2.63 10.67
C ASP A 645 8.12 3.14 11.01
N GLY A 646 8.07 4.37 11.55
CA GLY A 646 6.84 4.99 12.05
C GLY A 646 5.66 4.90 11.08
N ASP A 647 5.84 5.24 9.80
CA ASP A 647 4.79 5.22 8.77
C ASP A 647 4.83 4.02 7.82
N GLY A 648 5.74 3.07 8.05
CA GLY A 648 5.77 1.78 7.37
C GLY A 648 6.41 1.77 6.00
N ASP A 649 7.12 2.84 5.61
CA ASP A 649 7.78 2.95 4.32
C ASP A 649 9.22 2.38 4.33
N ARG A 650 9.74 1.99 5.51
CA ARG A 650 11.06 1.34 5.65
C ARG A 650 11.00 -0.05 6.26
N ASN A 651 12.02 -0.85 6.00
CA ASN A 651 12.21 -2.17 6.59
C ASN A 651 13.67 -2.47 6.94
N MET A 652 13.87 -3.15 8.06
CA MET A 652 15.09 -3.89 8.35
C MET A 652 14.80 -5.38 8.25
N ILE A 653 15.70 -6.15 7.64
CA ILE A 653 15.67 -7.61 7.59
C ILE A 653 16.89 -8.15 8.35
N TYR A 654 16.64 -9.05 9.29
CA TYR A 654 17.68 -9.58 10.17
C TYR A 654 17.41 -11.06 10.49
N GLY A 655 18.37 -11.94 10.22
CA GLY A 655 18.36 -13.30 10.75
C GLY A 655 19.41 -13.45 11.84
N LYS A 656 19.35 -14.53 12.64
CA LYS A 656 20.38 -14.83 13.64
C LYS A 656 21.80 -14.74 13.06
N GLY A 657 22.58 -13.76 13.48
CA GLY A 657 23.93 -13.43 13.02
C GLY A 657 24.01 -13.05 11.54
N ALA A 658 22.93 -12.50 10.97
CA ALA A 658 22.82 -12.15 9.56
C ALA A 658 22.00 -10.88 9.37
N PHE A 659 22.67 -9.75 9.44
CA PHE A 659 22.11 -8.48 8.97
C PHE A 659 22.10 -8.44 7.44
N VAL A 660 20.94 -8.17 6.86
CA VAL A 660 20.82 -7.90 5.41
C VAL A 660 20.93 -6.39 5.23
N THR A 661 21.98 -5.92 4.56
CA THR A 661 22.06 -4.49 4.24
C THR A 661 20.89 -4.11 3.33
N PRO A 662 20.31 -2.89 3.43
CA PRO A 662 19.19 -2.51 2.56
C PRO A 662 19.54 -2.56 1.07
N SER A 663 20.80 -2.30 0.73
CA SER A 663 21.32 -2.41 -0.64
C SER A 663 21.33 -3.86 -1.14
N ASP A 664 21.75 -4.82 -0.30
CA ASP A 664 21.66 -6.25 -0.63
C ASP A 664 20.21 -6.73 -0.68
N SER A 665 19.35 -6.21 0.20
CA SER A 665 17.93 -6.57 0.27
C SER A 665 17.22 -6.32 -1.06
N VAL A 666 17.34 -5.12 -1.62
CA VAL A 666 16.72 -4.80 -2.92
C VAL A 666 17.35 -5.60 -4.06
N ALA A 667 18.67 -5.87 -4.02
CA ALA A 667 19.34 -6.66 -5.04
C ALA A 667 18.86 -8.12 -5.05
N ILE A 668 18.69 -8.73 -3.87
CA ILE A 668 18.17 -10.09 -3.72
C ILE A 668 16.71 -10.14 -4.15
N ILE A 669 15.87 -9.18 -3.74
CA ILE A 669 14.47 -9.13 -4.20
C ILE A 669 14.42 -9.03 -5.74
N ALA A 670 15.23 -8.15 -6.34
CA ALA A 670 15.31 -8.02 -7.80
C ALA A 670 15.80 -9.31 -8.49
N ASP A 671 16.72 -10.04 -7.86
CA ASP A 671 17.24 -11.29 -8.42
C ASP A 671 16.17 -12.39 -8.48
N TRP A 672 15.39 -12.54 -7.40
CA TRP A 672 14.39 -13.61 -7.30
C TRP A 672 13.01 -13.23 -7.88
N ALA A 673 12.76 -11.95 -8.13
CA ALA A 673 11.43 -11.42 -8.46
C ALA A 673 10.68 -12.20 -9.55
N ALA A 674 11.29 -12.37 -10.72
CA ALA A 674 10.62 -12.98 -11.88
C ALA A 674 10.28 -14.47 -11.68
N GLU A 675 10.98 -15.16 -10.78
CA GLU A 675 10.82 -16.60 -10.55
C GLU A 675 9.91 -16.88 -9.35
N ALA A 676 10.14 -16.16 -8.24
CA ALA A 676 9.51 -16.45 -6.95
C ALA A 676 8.22 -15.67 -6.70
N ILE A 677 8.09 -14.43 -7.19
CA ILE A 677 6.99 -13.53 -6.81
C ILE A 677 5.91 -13.51 -7.92
N PRO A 678 4.66 -13.95 -7.64
CA PRO A 678 3.59 -14.04 -8.64
C PRO A 678 3.36 -12.78 -9.47
N TYR A 679 3.41 -11.61 -8.84
CA TYR A 679 3.24 -10.32 -9.54
C TYR A 679 4.25 -10.12 -10.68
N PHE A 680 5.54 -10.33 -10.42
CA PHE A 680 6.60 -10.15 -11.43
C PHE A 680 6.69 -11.33 -12.40
N LYS A 681 6.31 -12.54 -11.97
CA LYS A 681 6.20 -13.69 -12.87
C LYS A 681 5.12 -13.47 -13.95
N LYS A 682 4.01 -12.82 -13.59
CA LYS A 682 2.92 -12.48 -14.52
C LYS A 682 3.22 -11.21 -15.33
N GLY A 683 3.73 -10.17 -14.68
CA GLY A 683 3.91 -8.84 -15.27
C GLY A 683 5.29 -8.56 -15.89
N GLY A 684 6.28 -9.41 -15.62
CA GLY A 684 7.68 -9.17 -15.92
C GLY A 684 8.34 -8.13 -15.00
N VAL A 685 9.66 -8.02 -15.09
CA VAL A 685 10.44 -6.96 -14.45
C VAL A 685 10.86 -5.97 -15.54
N LYS A 686 10.29 -4.76 -15.52
CA LYS A 686 10.46 -3.74 -16.57
C LYS A 686 11.82 -3.05 -16.50
N GLY A 687 12.33 -2.88 -15.28
CA GLY A 687 13.60 -2.23 -14.99
C GLY A 687 13.82 -2.13 -13.49
N LEU A 688 15.04 -1.78 -13.11
CA LEU A 688 15.51 -1.66 -11.74
C LEU A 688 15.96 -0.23 -11.48
N ALA A 689 15.98 0.20 -10.23
CA ALA A 689 16.58 1.48 -9.87
C ALA A 689 17.07 1.52 -8.43
N ARG A 690 18.03 2.40 -8.16
CA ARG A 690 18.49 2.73 -6.82
C ARG A 690 18.81 4.20 -6.70
N SER A 691 18.80 4.71 -5.47
CA SER A 691 19.36 6.05 -5.25
C SER A 691 20.88 6.01 -5.37
N MET A 692 21.48 7.14 -5.73
CA MET A 692 22.91 7.28 -5.97
C MET A 692 23.77 6.79 -4.79
N PRO A 693 23.44 7.10 -3.51
CA PRO A 693 24.22 6.62 -2.36
C PRO A 693 24.08 5.11 -2.08
N THR A 694 23.00 4.49 -2.56
CA THR A 694 22.76 3.05 -2.36
C THR A 694 23.79 2.24 -3.11
N SER A 695 24.33 1.17 -2.51
CA SER A 695 25.36 0.34 -3.15
C SER A 695 24.95 -0.15 -4.55
N ALA A 696 25.93 -0.35 -5.41
CA ALA A 696 25.78 -0.86 -6.77
C ALA A 696 25.43 -2.36 -6.83
N GLN A 697 25.15 -3.04 -5.71
CA GLN A 697 24.85 -4.48 -5.70
C GLN A 697 23.73 -4.86 -6.69
N ILE A 698 22.65 -4.06 -6.77
CA ILE A 698 21.54 -4.26 -7.72
C ILE A 698 21.97 -4.07 -9.19
N ASP A 699 23.01 -3.28 -9.47
CA ASP A 699 23.49 -3.04 -10.82
C ASP A 699 24.10 -4.33 -11.42
N TYR A 700 24.75 -5.15 -10.57
CA TYR A 700 25.28 -6.45 -10.99
C TYR A 700 24.16 -7.45 -11.31
N VAL A 701 23.04 -7.38 -10.57
CA VAL A 701 21.83 -8.15 -10.87
C VAL A 701 21.24 -7.71 -12.21
N ALA A 702 21.07 -6.40 -12.39
CA ALA A 702 20.54 -5.82 -13.62
C ALA A 702 21.36 -6.24 -14.84
N LYS A 703 22.69 -6.09 -14.77
CA LYS A 703 23.62 -6.46 -15.84
C LYS A 703 23.51 -7.94 -16.19
N LYS A 704 23.46 -8.84 -15.19
CA LYS A 704 23.37 -10.28 -15.44
C LYS A 704 22.03 -10.68 -16.05
N LYS A 705 20.94 -10.04 -15.65
CA LYS A 705 19.59 -10.32 -16.17
C LYS A 705 19.24 -9.53 -17.44
N GLY A 706 20.13 -8.67 -17.93
CA GLY A 706 19.87 -7.83 -19.11
C GLY A 706 18.77 -6.78 -18.86
N LEU A 707 18.63 -6.30 -17.63
CA LEU A 707 17.64 -5.30 -17.24
C LEU A 707 18.24 -3.89 -17.23
N GLU A 708 17.43 -2.89 -17.57
CA GLU A 708 17.78 -1.48 -17.36
C GLU A 708 17.89 -1.20 -15.85
N CYS A 709 18.93 -0.47 -15.42
CA CYS A 709 19.09 -0.01 -14.04
C CYS A 709 19.31 1.50 -14.00
N HIS A 710 18.43 2.22 -13.29
CA HIS A 710 18.53 3.68 -13.12
C HIS A 710 19.21 4.05 -11.80
N VAL A 711 20.13 4.99 -11.86
CA VAL A 711 20.73 5.62 -10.68
C VAL A 711 20.14 7.02 -10.54
N VAL A 712 19.34 7.24 -9.50
CA VAL A 712 18.59 8.49 -9.30
C VAL A 712 19.07 9.22 -8.03
N PRO A 713 18.74 10.51 -7.82
CA PRO A 713 19.02 11.17 -6.55
C PRO A 713 18.22 10.54 -5.40
N THR A 714 18.61 10.81 -4.15
CA THR A 714 17.82 10.36 -2.98
C THR A 714 16.45 11.03 -2.95
N GLY A 715 15.39 10.25 -2.73
CA GLY A 715 14.01 10.70 -2.69
C GLY A 715 13.11 9.93 -3.65
N TRP A 716 12.01 9.38 -3.11
CA TRP A 716 11.18 8.42 -3.85
C TRP A 716 10.47 8.98 -5.09
N LYS A 717 10.28 10.31 -5.16
CA LYS A 717 9.67 11.01 -6.30
C LYS A 717 10.31 10.69 -7.66
N PHE A 718 11.63 10.46 -7.70
CA PHE A 718 12.35 10.12 -8.94
C PHE A 718 11.99 8.72 -9.45
N PHE A 719 11.76 7.77 -8.54
CA PHE A 719 11.26 6.44 -8.92
C PHE A 719 9.82 6.51 -9.43
N GLY A 720 8.99 7.38 -8.85
CA GLY A 720 7.60 7.59 -9.28
C GLY A 720 7.48 7.89 -10.77
N ASN A 721 8.30 8.81 -11.29
CA ASN A 721 8.34 9.14 -12.73
C ASN A 721 8.67 7.91 -13.59
N LEU A 722 9.69 7.13 -13.20
CA LEU A 722 10.09 5.93 -13.93
C LEU A 722 9.01 4.83 -13.88
N MET A 723 8.32 4.67 -12.75
CA MET A 723 7.21 3.72 -12.59
C MET A 723 6.02 4.11 -13.46
N ASP A 724 5.65 5.40 -13.48
CA ASP A 724 4.55 5.91 -14.31
C ASP A 724 4.85 5.78 -15.81
N ALA A 725 6.11 5.90 -16.21
CA ALA A 725 6.57 5.64 -17.57
C ALA A 725 6.72 4.14 -17.92
N GLY A 726 6.45 3.23 -16.98
CA GLY A 726 6.58 1.79 -17.19
C GLY A 726 8.01 1.30 -17.39
N ARG A 727 9.01 2.04 -16.90
CA ARG A 727 10.46 1.72 -17.02
C ARG A 727 11.07 1.17 -15.73
N LEU A 728 10.28 1.10 -14.66
CA LEU A 728 10.74 0.65 -13.35
C LEU A 728 9.72 -0.30 -12.71
N SER A 729 10.21 -1.43 -12.22
CA SER A 729 9.44 -2.39 -11.45
C SER A 729 9.90 -2.50 -10.02
N ILE A 730 11.20 -2.50 -9.73
CA ILE A 730 11.75 -2.69 -8.37
C ILE A 730 12.81 -1.63 -8.11
N CYS A 731 12.73 -0.96 -6.97
CA CYS A 731 13.74 0.00 -6.55
C CYS A 731 13.98 0.02 -5.04
N GLY A 732 15.11 0.60 -4.64
CA GLY A 732 15.50 0.67 -3.25
C GLY A 732 16.45 1.83 -2.93
N GLU A 733 16.50 2.14 -1.64
CA GLU A 733 17.37 3.14 -1.04
C GLU A 733 18.11 2.51 0.15
N GLU A 734 19.40 2.81 0.31
CA GLU A 734 20.22 2.34 1.45
C GLU A 734 19.64 2.69 2.83
N SER A 735 18.79 3.71 2.87
CA SER A 735 18.06 4.15 4.05
C SER A 735 16.87 3.22 4.38
N PHE A 736 17.08 1.91 4.33
CA PHE A 736 16.07 0.88 4.65
C PHE A 736 14.80 0.94 3.76
N GLY A 737 14.92 1.49 2.55
CA GLY A 737 13.79 1.67 1.65
C GLY A 737 13.77 0.63 0.53
N THR A 738 12.62 -0.01 0.32
CA THR A 738 12.43 -0.96 -0.80
C THR A 738 11.00 -0.85 -1.29
N GLY A 739 10.77 -1.01 -2.58
CA GLY A 739 9.42 -0.98 -3.13
C GLY A 739 9.37 -1.40 -4.59
N SER A 740 8.15 -1.40 -5.12
CA SER A 740 7.87 -1.73 -6.52
C SER A 740 6.72 -0.90 -7.09
N ASP A 741 6.43 -1.06 -8.37
CA ASP A 741 5.41 -0.28 -9.10
C ASP A 741 3.94 -0.60 -8.72
N HIS A 742 3.72 -1.49 -7.74
CA HIS A 742 2.40 -1.76 -7.14
C HIS A 742 1.76 -0.50 -6.53
N ILE A 743 2.58 0.35 -5.91
CA ILE A 743 2.21 1.67 -5.40
C ILE A 743 3.23 2.73 -5.86
N ARG A 744 3.21 3.93 -5.25
CA ARG A 744 4.15 5.03 -5.56
C ARG A 744 4.88 5.55 -4.34
N GLU A 745 5.00 4.72 -3.31
CA GLU A 745 5.82 4.95 -2.11
C GLU A 745 6.76 3.76 -1.90
N LYS A 746 7.76 3.94 -1.02
CA LYS A 746 8.44 2.76 -0.46
C LYS A 746 7.43 1.94 0.32
N ASP A 747 7.73 0.66 0.51
CA ASP A 747 6.88 -0.23 1.29
C ASP A 747 7.71 -1.24 2.09
N GLY A 748 7.79 -0.99 3.40
CA GLY A 748 8.52 -1.84 4.32
C GLY A 748 7.86 -3.20 4.52
N VAL A 749 6.54 -3.23 4.66
CA VAL A 749 5.79 -4.48 4.90
C VAL A 749 5.78 -5.33 3.63
N TRP A 750 5.69 -4.73 2.46
CA TRP A 750 5.85 -5.43 1.18
C TRP A 750 7.21 -6.11 1.07
N ALA A 751 8.29 -5.44 1.47
CA ALA A 751 9.63 -6.04 1.43
C ALA A 751 9.76 -7.24 2.39
N VAL A 752 9.15 -7.16 3.57
CA VAL A 752 9.08 -8.27 4.52
C VAL A 752 8.36 -9.47 3.90
N VAL A 753 7.20 -9.26 3.28
CA VAL A 753 6.45 -10.33 2.62
C VAL A 753 7.18 -10.86 1.38
N ALA A 754 7.87 -10.00 0.63
CA ALA A 754 8.71 -10.41 -0.51
C ALA A 754 9.81 -11.37 -0.06
N TRP A 755 10.51 -11.07 1.03
CA TRP A 755 11.51 -11.95 1.60
C TRP A 755 10.92 -13.30 2.05
N LEU A 756 9.79 -13.29 2.76
CA LEU A 756 9.12 -14.52 3.18
C LEU A 756 8.69 -15.38 1.98
N ASN A 757 8.20 -14.75 0.91
CA ASN A 757 7.84 -15.42 -0.33
C ASN A 757 9.07 -16.03 -1.02
N ILE A 758 10.19 -15.29 -1.10
CA ILE A 758 11.46 -15.77 -1.67
C ILE A 758 12.00 -16.96 -0.87
N LEU A 759 11.99 -16.87 0.46
CA LEU A 759 12.42 -17.96 1.34
C LEU A 759 11.53 -19.20 1.17
N ALA A 760 10.21 -19.03 1.17
CA ALA A 760 9.28 -20.13 0.95
C ALA A 760 9.47 -20.80 -0.42
N TYR A 761 9.65 -19.99 -1.47
CA TYR A 761 9.94 -20.51 -2.81
C TYR A 761 11.28 -21.24 -2.88
N ALA A 762 12.36 -20.66 -2.33
CA ALA A 762 13.67 -21.29 -2.31
C ALA A 762 13.64 -22.67 -1.61
N ASN A 763 12.96 -22.75 -0.46
CA ASN A 763 12.80 -24.00 0.28
C ASN A 763 11.91 -25.03 -0.44
N GLN A 764 10.92 -24.58 -1.21
CA GLN A 764 10.17 -25.48 -2.10
C GLN A 764 11.06 -26.10 -3.19
N GLN A 765 12.04 -25.35 -3.70
CA GLN A 765 13.00 -25.85 -4.71
C GLN A 765 14.09 -26.76 -4.11
N THR A 766 14.36 -26.65 -2.80
CA THR A 766 15.37 -27.44 -2.10
C THR A 766 14.79 -28.19 -0.89
N PRO A 767 13.89 -29.18 -1.09
CA PRO A 767 13.13 -29.80 0.01
C PRO A 767 13.97 -30.55 1.05
N ASN A 768 15.27 -30.78 0.78
CA ASN A 768 16.20 -31.47 1.67
C ASN A 768 17.16 -30.51 2.40
N GLU A 769 17.05 -29.20 2.19
CA GLU A 769 17.92 -28.18 2.77
C GLU A 769 17.08 -26.96 3.18
N LEU A 770 17.11 -26.61 4.47
CA LEU A 770 16.47 -25.40 4.96
C LEU A 770 17.33 -24.17 4.60
N VAL A 771 16.84 -23.37 3.65
CA VAL A 771 17.49 -22.15 3.17
C VAL A 771 17.00 -20.96 4.00
N GLY A 772 17.91 -20.34 4.75
CA GLY A 772 17.65 -19.10 5.49
C GLY A 772 18.29 -17.87 4.84
N ILE A 773 18.33 -16.77 5.60
CA ILE A 773 18.90 -15.48 5.15
C ILE A 773 20.39 -15.63 4.81
N LYS A 774 21.17 -16.34 5.65
CA LYS A 774 22.63 -16.52 5.46
C LYS A 774 22.94 -17.25 4.17
N GLU A 775 22.17 -18.29 3.90
CA GLU A 775 22.31 -19.12 2.71
C GLU A 775 21.93 -18.32 1.46
N LEU A 776 20.87 -17.51 1.50
CA LEU A 776 20.50 -16.62 0.39
C LEU A 776 21.57 -15.56 0.13
N LEU A 777 22.11 -14.90 1.17
CA LEU A 777 23.22 -13.95 1.02
C LEU A 777 24.44 -14.60 0.40
N SER A 778 24.83 -15.78 0.89
CA SER A 778 25.98 -16.54 0.38
C SER A 778 25.80 -16.94 -1.07
N LYS A 779 24.61 -17.44 -1.45
CA LYS A 779 24.25 -17.76 -2.84
C LYS A 779 24.31 -16.53 -3.73
N HIS A 780 23.79 -15.39 -3.25
CA HIS A 780 23.84 -14.13 -3.97
C HIS A 780 25.28 -13.67 -4.22
N TYR A 781 26.12 -13.63 -3.18
CA TYR A 781 27.51 -13.21 -3.32
C TYR A 781 28.36 -14.15 -4.17
N ALA A 782 28.11 -15.46 -4.12
CA ALA A 782 28.78 -16.43 -4.99
C ALA A 782 28.51 -16.16 -6.49
N VAL A 783 27.40 -15.50 -6.81
CA VAL A 783 26.99 -15.20 -8.18
C VAL A 783 27.43 -13.79 -8.63
N TYR A 784 27.25 -12.80 -7.76
CA TYR A 784 27.39 -11.37 -8.12
C TYR A 784 28.66 -10.72 -7.56
N GLY A 785 29.37 -11.39 -6.65
CA GLY A 785 30.29 -10.73 -5.74
C GLY A 785 29.55 -9.98 -4.65
N ARG A 786 30.31 -9.28 -3.80
CA ARG A 786 29.78 -8.54 -2.65
C ARG A 786 30.23 -7.09 -2.71
N SER A 787 29.26 -6.19 -2.68
CA SER A 787 29.49 -4.79 -2.32
C SER A 787 29.42 -4.64 -0.81
N PHE A 788 30.58 -4.65 -0.15
CA PHE A 788 30.65 -4.22 1.24
C PHE A 788 30.17 -2.77 1.32
N PHE A 789 29.26 -2.48 2.25
CA PHE A 789 28.61 -1.18 2.34
C PHE A 789 28.43 -0.74 3.79
N SER A 790 28.69 0.54 4.08
CA SER A 790 28.32 1.16 5.35
C SER A 790 28.07 2.66 5.16
N ARG A 791 27.19 3.20 6.00
CA ARG A 791 26.91 4.64 6.08
C ARG A 791 27.33 5.18 7.44
N TYR A 792 28.07 6.29 7.42
CA TYR A 792 28.51 7.04 8.59
C TYR A 792 27.77 8.37 8.62
N ASP A 793 26.95 8.58 9.65
CA ASP A 793 26.20 9.81 9.85
C ASP A 793 26.88 10.67 10.93
N TYR A 794 27.25 11.90 10.57
CA TYR A 794 27.77 12.92 11.47
C TYR A 794 26.67 13.95 11.70
N GLU A 795 25.91 13.74 12.77
CA GLU A 795 24.75 14.55 13.11
C GLU A 795 25.14 15.76 13.94
N GLU A 796 24.33 16.83 13.84
CA GLU A 796 24.48 18.07 14.61
C GLU A 796 25.90 18.67 14.49
N VAL A 797 26.46 18.63 13.28
CA VAL A 797 27.73 19.29 12.98
C VAL A 797 27.48 20.75 12.60
N SER A 798 28.51 21.60 12.74
CA SER A 798 28.39 23.01 12.37
C SER A 798 28.12 23.14 10.87
N SER A 799 27.15 23.98 10.50
CA SER A 799 26.85 24.24 9.08
C SER A 799 28.06 24.82 8.34
N GLU A 800 28.88 25.62 9.02
CA GLU A 800 30.12 26.17 8.45
C GLU A 800 31.15 25.06 8.16
N GLY A 801 31.38 24.14 9.12
CA GLY A 801 32.30 23.02 8.93
C GLY A 801 31.83 22.07 7.83
N ALA A 802 30.53 21.77 7.81
CA ALA A 802 29.92 20.97 6.76
C ALA A 802 30.06 21.63 5.37
N GLN A 803 29.91 22.95 5.28
CA GLN A 803 30.10 23.68 4.04
C GLN A 803 31.58 23.66 3.60
N LYS A 804 32.54 23.84 4.52
CA LYS A 804 33.98 23.74 4.21
C LYS A 804 34.36 22.38 3.63
N LEU A 805 33.80 21.30 4.17
CA LEU A 805 33.97 19.95 3.63
C LEU A 805 33.45 19.86 2.18
N VAL A 806 32.22 20.32 1.94
CA VAL A 806 31.61 20.33 0.60
C VAL A 806 32.44 21.15 -0.38
N ASP A 807 32.88 22.34 0.02
CA ASP A 807 33.68 23.24 -0.81
C ASP A 807 35.04 22.62 -1.15
N ALA A 808 35.70 21.97 -0.19
CA ALA A 808 36.97 21.28 -0.41
C ALA A 808 36.82 20.13 -1.43
N LEU A 809 35.79 19.29 -1.29
CA LEU A 809 35.50 18.22 -2.24
C LEU A 809 35.16 18.77 -3.63
N ASN A 810 34.36 19.83 -3.71
CA ASN A 810 34.04 20.49 -4.99
C ASN A 810 35.28 21.10 -5.65
N ALA A 811 36.22 21.65 -4.88
CA ALA A 811 37.50 22.15 -5.40
C ALA A 811 38.36 21.02 -5.98
N HIS A 812 38.39 19.85 -5.32
CA HIS A 812 39.03 18.65 -5.86
C HIS A 812 38.41 18.19 -7.19
N ILE A 813 37.08 18.16 -7.25
CA ILE A 813 36.32 17.80 -8.47
C ILE A 813 36.62 18.79 -9.60
N ALA A 814 36.53 20.10 -9.34
CA ALA A 814 36.74 21.14 -10.34
C ALA A 814 38.18 21.16 -10.88
N ALA A 815 39.17 20.89 -10.03
CA ALA A 815 40.57 20.83 -10.42
C ALA A 815 40.98 19.49 -11.04
N GLY A 816 40.13 18.46 -10.97
CA GLY A 816 40.49 17.08 -11.33
C GLY A 816 41.65 16.52 -10.49
N SER A 817 41.92 17.08 -9.31
CA SER A 817 43.16 16.84 -8.56
C SER A 817 43.22 15.48 -7.85
N LEU A 818 42.08 14.78 -7.77
CA LEU A 818 42.01 13.41 -7.29
C LEU A 818 42.10 12.38 -8.43
N ALA A 819 41.91 12.78 -9.69
CA ALA A 819 41.93 11.82 -10.78
C ALA A 819 43.33 11.22 -10.94
N GLN A 820 43.42 9.90 -11.11
CA GLN A 820 44.69 9.16 -11.27
C GLN A 820 45.63 9.23 -10.05
N THR A 821 45.14 9.63 -8.87
CA THR A 821 45.89 9.46 -7.62
C THR A 821 45.72 8.03 -7.08
N THR A 822 46.70 7.55 -6.33
CA THR A 822 46.60 6.28 -5.59
C THR A 822 46.82 6.56 -4.12
N HIS A 823 45.89 6.14 -3.29
CA HIS A 823 45.95 6.29 -1.84
C HIS A 823 46.12 4.93 -1.18
N LYS A 824 46.92 4.88 -0.12
CA LYS A 824 47.25 3.66 0.60
C LYS A 824 46.73 3.72 2.02
N SER A 825 45.86 2.78 2.38
CA SER A 825 45.41 2.63 3.76
C SER A 825 46.59 2.35 4.68
N GLN A 826 46.69 3.11 5.75
CA GLN A 826 47.79 2.98 6.71
C GLN A 826 47.72 1.67 7.48
N SER A 827 46.51 1.20 7.85
CA SER A 827 46.38 0.01 8.70
C SER A 827 46.31 -1.30 7.92
N THR A 828 45.77 -1.28 6.68
CA THR A 828 45.59 -2.51 5.88
C THR A 828 46.62 -2.64 4.76
N GLY A 829 47.31 -1.55 4.40
CA GLY A 829 48.22 -1.51 3.25
C GLY A 829 47.52 -1.60 1.89
N GLN A 830 46.18 -1.65 1.85
CA GLN A 830 45.41 -1.68 0.62
C GLN A 830 45.57 -0.37 -0.15
N GLU A 831 45.72 -0.48 -1.47
CA GLU A 831 45.90 0.65 -2.38
C GLU A 831 44.61 0.85 -3.19
N PHE A 832 44.16 2.11 -3.26
CA PHE A 832 42.93 2.51 -3.93
C PHE A 832 43.28 3.59 -4.96
N ALA A 833 43.22 3.23 -6.24
CA ALA A 833 43.43 4.15 -7.35
C ALA A 833 42.13 4.87 -7.70
N VAL A 834 42.12 6.20 -7.61
CA VAL A 834 40.94 7.02 -7.91
C VAL A 834 40.75 7.10 -9.42
N ALA A 835 39.62 6.58 -9.89
CA ALA A 835 39.21 6.64 -11.29
C ALA A 835 38.64 8.03 -11.64
N GLY A 836 37.96 8.67 -10.70
CA GLY A 836 37.43 10.03 -10.87
C GLY A 836 36.60 10.50 -9.69
N ALA A 837 36.28 11.80 -9.71
CA ALA A 837 35.38 12.41 -8.74
C ALA A 837 34.39 13.34 -9.45
N ALA A 838 33.14 13.36 -9.00
CA ALA A 838 32.08 14.19 -9.58
C ALA A 838 31.10 14.65 -8.50
N ASN A 839 30.38 15.73 -8.77
CA ASN A 839 29.17 16.07 -8.03
C ASN A 839 27.98 15.57 -8.86
N PHE A 840 27.18 14.67 -8.30
CA PHE A 840 26.15 13.95 -9.03
C PHE A 840 25.05 14.90 -9.51
N ASP A 841 24.84 14.95 -10.82
CA ASP A 841 23.71 15.59 -11.47
C ASP A 841 22.82 14.49 -12.09
N TYR A 842 21.51 14.67 -12.04
CA TYR A 842 20.54 13.77 -12.65
C TYR A 842 19.64 14.55 -13.60
N THR A 843 19.54 14.06 -14.83
CA THR A 843 18.53 14.50 -15.79
C THR A 843 17.46 13.42 -15.86
N ASP A 844 16.24 13.74 -15.43
CA ASP A 844 15.13 12.79 -15.46
C ASP A 844 14.81 12.42 -16.91
N PRO A 845 14.83 11.13 -17.28
CA PRO A 845 14.65 10.70 -18.66
C PRO A 845 13.19 10.76 -19.12
N ILE A 846 12.25 11.10 -18.24
CA ILE A 846 10.81 11.18 -18.53
C ILE A 846 10.40 12.63 -18.78
N ASP A 847 10.71 13.53 -17.84
CA ASP A 847 10.27 14.93 -17.92
C ASP A 847 11.39 15.92 -18.29
N GLY A 848 12.65 15.47 -18.37
CA GLY A 848 13.81 16.28 -18.72
C GLY A 848 14.26 17.25 -17.63
N SER A 849 13.67 17.22 -16.44
CA SER A 849 14.08 18.04 -15.30
C SER A 849 15.49 17.68 -14.85
N VAL A 850 16.22 18.67 -14.35
CA VAL A 850 17.62 18.50 -13.94
C VAL A 850 17.78 18.79 -12.46
N SER A 851 18.14 17.77 -11.68
CA SER A 851 18.52 17.90 -10.27
C SER A 851 20.04 17.91 -10.17
N ARG A 852 20.60 19.09 -9.87
CA ARG A 852 22.06 19.28 -9.76
C ARG A 852 22.57 19.12 -8.33
N ASN A 853 23.86 18.87 -8.18
CA ASN A 853 24.59 18.90 -6.91
C ASN A 853 24.03 17.94 -5.85
N GLN A 854 23.67 16.73 -6.24
CA GLN A 854 22.97 15.77 -5.38
C GLN A 854 23.90 14.94 -4.47
N GLY A 855 25.22 15.11 -4.59
CA GLY A 855 26.23 14.54 -3.70
C GLY A 855 27.58 14.33 -4.38
N GLN A 856 28.67 14.50 -3.64
CA GLN A 856 30.02 14.27 -4.13
C GLN A 856 30.33 12.77 -4.15
N VAL A 857 30.82 12.26 -5.27
CA VAL A 857 31.17 10.85 -5.48
C VAL A 857 32.63 10.75 -5.87
N VAL A 858 33.40 9.96 -5.13
CA VAL A 858 34.76 9.54 -5.49
C VAL A 858 34.69 8.07 -5.90
N SER A 859 35.06 7.77 -7.14
CA SER A 859 35.04 6.42 -7.71
C SER A 859 36.46 5.89 -7.86
N PHE A 860 36.64 4.61 -7.59
CA PHE A 860 37.93 3.91 -7.65
C PHE A 860 37.95 2.88 -8.78
N ALA A 861 39.15 2.54 -9.26
CA ALA A 861 39.35 1.67 -10.42
C ALA A 861 38.90 0.22 -10.20
N ASP A 862 38.80 -0.23 -8.94
CA ASP A 862 38.34 -1.56 -8.54
C ASP A 862 36.81 -1.69 -8.45
N GLY A 863 36.08 -0.61 -8.76
CA GLY A 863 34.62 -0.53 -8.63
C GLY A 863 34.16 -0.04 -7.25
N SER A 864 35.07 0.22 -6.32
CA SER A 864 34.75 0.85 -5.04
C SER A 864 34.35 2.32 -5.23
N ARG A 865 33.61 2.87 -4.26
CA ARG A 865 33.23 4.29 -4.25
C ARG A 865 32.94 4.82 -2.86
N VAL A 866 33.13 6.12 -2.72
CA VAL A 866 32.78 6.88 -1.52
C VAL A 866 31.88 8.04 -1.92
N VAL A 867 30.78 8.21 -1.22
CA VAL A 867 29.80 9.28 -1.45
C VAL A 867 29.72 10.17 -0.23
N PHE A 868 29.65 11.49 -0.42
CA PHE A 868 29.39 12.47 0.63
C PHE A 868 28.10 13.23 0.31
N ARG A 869 27.22 13.34 1.30
CA ARG A 869 25.99 14.13 1.19
C ARG A 869 25.78 15.01 2.41
N LEU A 870 25.43 16.26 2.15
CA LEU A 870 24.92 17.18 3.14
C LEU A 870 23.40 17.05 3.19
N SER A 871 22.86 16.59 4.32
CA SER A 871 21.42 16.53 4.57
C SER A 871 21.00 17.71 5.45
N GLY A 872 19.86 18.33 5.08
CA GLY A 872 19.19 19.51 5.66
C GLY A 872 19.83 20.21 6.87
N THR A 873 20.01 21.54 6.76
CA THR A 873 20.31 22.41 7.90
C THR A 873 19.04 22.58 8.75
N GLY A 874 18.81 21.66 9.68
CA GLY A 874 17.72 21.75 10.66
C GLY A 874 17.98 22.83 11.71
N SER A 875 17.05 22.98 12.66
CA SER A 875 17.18 23.93 13.78
C SER A 875 18.33 23.59 14.76
N GLN A 876 18.99 22.44 14.60
CA GLN A 876 20.07 21.95 15.48
C GLN A 876 21.40 21.67 14.73
N GLY A 877 21.57 22.17 13.51
CA GLY A 877 22.81 22.03 12.73
C GLY A 877 22.61 21.27 11.42
N ALA A 878 23.72 20.82 10.81
CA ALA A 878 23.71 20.04 9.58
C ALA A 878 24.03 18.56 9.87
N THR A 879 23.63 17.67 8.96
CA THR A 879 24.06 16.26 8.99
C THR A 879 24.90 15.96 7.76
N VAL A 880 26.14 15.52 7.96
CA VAL A 880 27.00 15.01 6.88
C VAL A 880 26.93 13.49 6.89
N ARG A 881 26.62 12.91 5.72
CA ARG A 881 26.58 11.46 5.53
C ARG A 881 27.69 11.03 4.59
N MET A 882 28.52 10.10 5.04
CA MET A 882 29.55 9.44 4.24
C MET A 882 29.14 8.00 3.99
N TYR A 883 29.04 7.60 2.73
CA TYR A 883 28.70 6.24 2.31
C TYR A 883 29.95 5.62 1.71
N VAL A 884 30.29 4.42 2.15
CA VAL A 884 31.50 3.73 1.71
C VAL A 884 31.11 2.38 1.13
N GLU A 885 31.44 2.16 -0.15
CA GLU A 885 31.21 0.91 -0.86
C GLU A 885 32.53 0.35 -1.37
N ARG A 886 32.85 -0.89 -1.01
CA ARG A 886 33.96 -1.65 -1.59
C ARG A 886 33.44 -2.89 -2.28
N TYR A 887 33.62 -2.97 -3.60
CA TYR A 887 33.24 -4.15 -4.36
C TYR A 887 34.32 -5.23 -4.29
N VAL A 888 33.91 -6.48 -4.10
CA VAL A 888 34.75 -7.66 -4.17
C VAL A 888 34.10 -8.68 -5.11
N GLY A 889 34.80 -9.04 -6.18
CA GLY A 889 34.31 -9.97 -7.19
C GLY A 889 34.10 -11.39 -6.67
N ALA A 890 33.15 -12.11 -7.29
CA ALA A 890 32.82 -13.49 -6.95
C ALA A 890 34.03 -14.45 -7.03
N ASP A 891 35.01 -14.13 -7.89
CA ASP A 891 36.25 -14.88 -8.08
C ASP A 891 37.14 -14.95 -6.83
N LYS A 892 36.92 -14.08 -5.84
CA LYS A 892 37.66 -14.08 -4.56
C LYS A 892 37.19 -15.17 -3.59
N GLY A 893 36.06 -15.81 -3.88
CA GLY A 893 35.55 -16.95 -3.12
C GLY A 893 34.96 -16.60 -1.75
N ALA A 894 34.32 -17.59 -1.13
CA ALA A 894 33.51 -17.41 0.07
C ALA A 894 34.29 -16.86 1.29
N GLY A 895 35.59 -17.14 1.38
CA GLY A 895 36.42 -16.63 2.48
C GLY A 895 36.59 -15.11 2.48
N GLU A 896 36.78 -14.49 1.31
CA GLU A 896 36.86 -13.03 1.21
C GLU A 896 35.48 -12.39 1.26
N LEU A 897 34.51 -12.97 0.54
CA LEU A 897 33.13 -12.46 0.47
C LEU A 897 32.41 -12.55 1.82
N GLY A 898 32.77 -13.51 2.67
CA GLY A 898 32.15 -13.75 3.98
C GLY A 898 32.74 -12.94 5.13
N LYS A 899 33.72 -12.06 4.89
CA LYS A 899 34.30 -11.21 5.95
C LYS A 899 33.28 -10.31 6.62
N GLU A 900 33.58 -9.91 7.86
CA GLU A 900 32.79 -8.89 8.55
C GLU A 900 32.84 -7.55 7.82
N THR A 901 31.71 -6.84 7.77
CA THR A 901 31.56 -5.67 6.90
C THR A 901 32.58 -4.58 7.21
N GLN A 902 32.79 -4.29 8.49
CA GLN A 902 33.74 -3.25 8.92
C GLN A 902 35.20 -3.66 8.68
N GLU A 903 35.52 -4.96 8.70
CA GLU A 903 36.84 -5.46 8.30
C GLU A 903 37.05 -5.26 6.80
N GLY A 904 36.05 -5.63 5.99
CA GLY A 904 36.07 -5.46 4.54
C GLY A 904 36.22 -4.00 4.10
N LEU A 905 35.63 -3.06 4.84
CA LEU A 905 35.64 -1.62 4.51
C LEU A 905 36.80 -0.83 5.08
N LYS A 906 37.53 -1.37 6.08
CA LYS A 906 38.49 -0.61 6.89
C LYS A 906 39.47 0.22 6.06
N GLY A 907 40.09 -0.39 5.05
CA GLY A 907 41.07 0.31 4.21
C GLY A 907 40.48 1.47 3.42
N LEU A 908 39.27 1.29 2.88
CA LEU A 908 38.60 2.33 2.10
C LEU A 908 38.07 3.46 2.99
N ILE A 909 37.60 3.16 4.20
CA ILE A 909 37.18 4.17 5.19
C ILE A 909 38.36 5.09 5.55
N GLU A 910 39.56 4.53 5.76
CA GLU A 910 40.76 5.33 6.04
C GLU A 910 41.09 6.29 4.90
N VAL A 911 41.08 5.79 3.66
CA VAL A 911 41.30 6.60 2.45
C VAL A 911 40.21 7.66 2.28
N ALA A 912 38.95 7.33 2.54
CA ALA A 912 37.84 8.27 2.48
C ALA A 912 38.00 9.44 3.46
N LEU A 913 38.42 9.16 4.69
CA LEU A 913 38.65 10.16 5.72
C LEU A 913 39.89 11.02 5.42
N GLU A 914 40.93 10.44 4.84
CA GLU A 914 42.12 11.16 4.35
C GLU A 914 41.74 12.16 3.24
N ILE A 915 41.11 11.68 2.17
CA ILE A 915 40.74 12.49 0.99
C ILE A 915 39.81 13.63 1.38
N SER A 916 38.80 13.34 2.22
CA SER A 916 37.78 14.32 2.57
C SER A 916 38.23 15.34 3.61
N ARG A 917 39.26 15.02 4.41
CA ARG A 917 39.63 15.76 5.63
C ARG A 917 38.42 16.03 6.54
N LEU A 918 37.43 15.13 6.51
CA LEU A 918 36.13 15.32 7.18
C LEU A 918 36.32 15.54 8.68
N ARG A 919 37.24 14.83 9.33
CA ARG A 919 37.51 14.98 10.77
C ARG A 919 37.96 16.40 11.13
N GLU A 920 38.81 17.00 10.29
CA GLU A 920 39.30 18.36 10.48
C GLU A 920 38.17 19.38 10.33
N PHE A 921 37.36 19.26 9.26
CA PHE A 921 36.30 20.23 8.98
C PHE A 921 35.12 20.14 9.97
N LEU A 922 34.77 18.93 10.41
CA LEU A 922 33.63 18.71 11.30
C LEU A 922 34.02 18.72 12.79
N GLY A 923 35.31 18.59 13.12
CA GLY A 923 35.78 18.46 14.51
C GLY A 923 35.28 17.19 15.19
N ARG A 924 35.06 16.10 14.42
CA ARG A 924 34.51 14.83 14.91
C ARG A 924 35.45 13.68 14.56
N GLU A 925 35.90 12.94 15.57
CA GLU A 925 36.75 11.75 15.38
C GLU A 925 35.95 10.50 14.96
N LYS A 926 34.68 10.43 15.35
CA LYS A 926 33.79 9.29 15.11
C LYS A 926 32.44 9.76 14.56
N PRO A 927 31.76 8.96 13.73
CA PRO A 927 30.38 9.21 13.36
C PRO A 927 29.47 9.12 14.59
N THR A 928 28.29 9.74 14.49
CA THR A 928 27.22 9.65 15.50
C THR A 928 26.49 8.31 15.35
N VAL A 929 26.21 7.91 14.11
CA VAL A 929 25.55 6.63 13.77
C VAL A 929 26.35 5.91 12.68
N ILE A 930 26.43 4.59 12.79
CA ILE A 930 26.96 3.71 11.74
C ILE A 930 25.82 2.76 11.34
N THR A 931 25.58 2.64 10.05
CA THR A 931 24.64 1.69 9.45
C THR A 931 25.36 0.72 8.53
#